data_AF-A0A961LBC1-F1
#
_entry.id   AF-A0A961LBC1-F1
#
_cell.length_a   1.000
_cell.length_b   1.000
_cell.length_c   1.000
_cell.angle_alpha   90.00
_cell.angle_beta   90.00
_cell.angle_gamma   90.00
#
_symmetry.space_group_name_H-M   'P 1'
#
loop_
_entity.id
_entity.type
_entity.pdbx_description
1 polymer ?
#
loop_
_entity_poly.entity_id
_entity_poly.type
_entity_poly.pdbx_seq_one_letter_code
_entity_poly.pdbx_strand_id
1 'polypeptide(L)'
;MPSAWVPQSKPFWFTEAGCPAVDKGSNQPNAFIDAKSSESLLPYFSNGQRDDLIQNRYVEALDSYWSSTGPLNPISSVYGGPMVDPQRIFFWAWDARPFPFFPARQDTWADGGNYQLGHWLNGRIGALSLGNLIVAICSEYDFPDIDVQGVTGLVDGFVIDRPMAARDALESLLPAMGIDAVESGGLLKFRMRRQSAVADVGFDDLVEPNAESPLHSFTRAQETELPSAVKLAYVESGLDYRQAAVEAIHLGGSSAREIHAQLPCAFAQDQAQIRAEIILQESWASRERGELGLAPSHVALEPGDVIRLHVNGGARLMRIDQISDTDHRKLSGRSYHAAVYEPPEAPARSLRISPMAVYGKPDVAIMDLPLTSAGATHHSPWLAASAKPWPGTLAVYKGSDTSSFVFNRTIDAQATKGRLLEPLAAGPLFVVDRANSVTVKMENGALTSITELEMLGGRNVAAVGDVDNGWEILQFAAAELVAPRTFRLSSFLRGQSGSEIEMMPLRPAGSRLVFLNTAVVQPQIELAEAKLDLIWRIGPAQYDLNRAHVSIPHRGQMLGLRPYAPAHARTVRVGDDILISWIRRTRIDGDSWDVAEVPLGEDVETYILEIMNGTTLLRAVKTNSPDYLYRSADIASDFGTFPEAFTVRIAQISLVYGRGANLERILHV
;
A
#
# COMPACT_ATOMS: atom_id res chain seq x y z
N MET A 1 -2.00 45.73 -33.69
CA MET A 1 -3.28 45.50 -34.37
C MET A 1 -3.37 44.03 -34.72
N PRO A 2 -4.42 43.29 -34.30
CA PRO A 2 -4.64 41.95 -34.84
C PRO A 2 -4.89 42.06 -36.34
N SER A 3 -4.28 41.18 -37.14
CA SER A 3 -4.57 41.08 -38.57
C SER A 3 -6.03 40.66 -38.78
N ALA A 4 -6.65 41.11 -39.88
CA ALA A 4 -7.97 40.63 -40.25
C ALA A 4 -7.97 39.10 -40.40
N TRP A 5 -9.02 38.44 -39.94
CA TRP A 5 -9.17 36.99 -40.10
C TRP A 5 -9.32 36.66 -41.58
N VAL A 6 -8.50 35.71 -42.07
CA VAL A 6 -8.58 35.18 -43.43
C VAL A 6 -9.11 33.75 -43.36
N PRO A 7 -10.20 33.41 -44.08
CA PRO A 7 -10.68 32.02 -44.16
C PRO A 7 -9.57 31.05 -44.53
N GLN A 8 -9.55 29.87 -43.93
CA GLN A 8 -8.58 28.80 -44.21
C GLN A 8 -7.11 29.12 -43.90
N SER A 9 -6.81 30.24 -43.23
CA SER A 9 -5.43 30.70 -42.99
C SER A 9 -4.61 29.82 -42.04
N LYS A 10 -5.27 28.98 -41.24
CA LYS A 10 -4.63 28.04 -40.30
C LYS A 10 -5.58 26.90 -39.92
N PRO A 11 -5.05 25.74 -39.49
CA PRO A 11 -5.87 24.67 -38.93
C PRO A 11 -6.45 25.05 -37.56
N PHE A 12 -7.52 24.35 -37.18
CA PHE A 12 -8.14 24.31 -35.87
C PHE A 12 -7.67 23.08 -35.11
N TRP A 13 -7.39 23.28 -33.82
CA TRP A 13 -7.08 22.21 -32.87
C TRP A 13 -8.17 22.19 -31.81
N PHE A 14 -8.58 21.00 -31.39
CA PHE A 14 -9.46 20.84 -30.24
C PHE A 14 -8.61 20.47 -29.04
N THR A 15 -8.56 21.36 -28.05
CA THR A 15 -7.71 21.18 -26.85
C THR A 15 -8.45 20.50 -25.70
N GLU A 16 -9.79 20.53 -25.72
CA GLU A 16 -10.66 19.95 -24.68
C GLU A 16 -11.90 19.33 -25.33
N ALA A 17 -11.73 18.21 -26.04
CA ALA A 17 -12.84 17.46 -26.61
C ALA A 17 -13.36 16.42 -25.61
N GLY A 18 -14.67 16.28 -25.43
CA GLY A 18 -15.24 15.21 -24.62
C GLY A 18 -16.60 15.57 -24.05
N CYS A 19 -17.24 14.61 -23.39
CA CYS A 19 -18.46 14.82 -22.62
C CYS A 19 -18.39 14.01 -21.31
N PRO A 20 -19.19 14.38 -20.28
CA PRO A 20 -19.24 13.61 -19.04
C PRO A 20 -19.82 12.21 -19.27
N ALA A 21 -19.37 11.23 -18.49
CA ALA A 21 -19.90 9.85 -18.51
C ALA A 21 -21.20 9.74 -17.69
N VAL A 22 -22.21 10.48 -18.10
CA VAL A 22 -23.53 10.57 -17.47
C VAL A 22 -24.59 10.51 -18.56
N ASP A 23 -25.79 10.00 -18.25
CA ASP A 23 -26.93 9.97 -19.17
C ASP A 23 -27.05 11.30 -19.92
N LYS A 24 -27.13 11.22 -21.26
CA LYS A 24 -27.20 12.38 -22.15
C LYS A 24 -26.05 13.39 -21.98
N GLY A 25 -24.86 12.92 -21.59
CA GLY A 25 -23.65 13.73 -21.47
C GLY A 25 -23.34 14.58 -22.71
N SER A 26 -23.64 14.07 -23.89
CA SER A 26 -23.48 14.76 -25.16
C SER A 26 -24.41 15.95 -25.38
N ASN A 27 -25.51 16.09 -24.62
CA ASN A 27 -26.43 17.24 -24.74
C ASN A 27 -25.80 18.54 -24.24
N GLN A 28 -24.83 18.44 -23.33
CA GLN A 28 -24.09 19.58 -22.81
C GLN A 28 -22.66 19.14 -22.47
N PRO A 29 -21.78 18.98 -23.48
CA PRO A 29 -20.47 18.34 -23.31
C PRO A 29 -19.55 19.04 -22.31
N ASN A 30 -19.77 20.34 -22.04
CA ASN A 30 -19.00 21.13 -21.08
C ASN A 30 -19.52 21.02 -19.63
N ALA A 31 -20.66 20.39 -19.37
CA ALA A 31 -21.19 20.22 -18.01
C ALA A 31 -20.34 19.21 -17.24
N PHE A 32 -20.00 19.52 -15.99
CA PHE A 32 -19.26 18.64 -15.10
C PHE A 32 -19.95 18.54 -13.73
N ILE A 33 -19.75 17.41 -13.06
CA ILE A 33 -20.39 17.10 -11.78
C ILE A 33 -19.29 17.03 -10.72
N ASP A 34 -19.28 18.02 -9.83
CA ASP A 34 -18.34 18.13 -8.72
C ASP A 34 -19.04 18.73 -7.50
N ALA A 35 -19.23 17.92 -6.45
CA ALA A 35 -19.88 18.35 -5.23
C ALA A 35 -19.18 19.54 -4.53
N LYS A 36 -17.93 19.86 -4.91
CA LYS A 36 -17.15 20.99 -4.37
C LYS A 36 -17.28 22.26 -5.21
N SER A 37 -17.85 22.19 -6.40
CA SER A 37 -17.96 23.33 -7.33
C SER A 37 -19.37 23.92 -7.35
N SER A 38 -19.47 25.25 -7.32
CA SER A 38 -20.73 25.97 -7.54
C SER A 38 -21.21 25.92 -8.99
N GLU A 39 -20.35 25.49 -9.92
CA GLU A 39 -20.67 25.34 -11.35
C GLU A 39 -21.08 23.90 -11.71
N SER A 40 -21.26 23.03 -10.71
CA SER A 40 -21.66 21.64 -10.91
C SER A 40 -23.10 21.54 -11.44
N LEU A 41 -23.26 20.96 -12.62
CA LEU A 41 -24.53 20.87 -13.35
C LEU A 41 -24.67 19.52 -14.03
N LEU A 42 -25.89 18.98 -14.04
CA LEU A 42 -26.24 17.85 -14.92
C LEU A 42 -26.48 18.36 -16.35
N PRO A 43 -26.08 17.59 -17.37
CA PRO A 43 -26.44 17.90 -18.75
C PRO A 43 -27.95 17.99 -18.96
N TYR A 44 -28.37 18.75 -19.98
CA TYR A 44 -29.80 18.95 -20.25
C TYR A 44 -30.56 17.63 -20.40
N PHE A 45 -31.65 17.51 -19.64
CA PHE A 45 -32.55 16.35 -19.59
C PHE A 45 -31.93 15.06 -19.07
N SER A 46 -30.69 15.10 -18.56
CA SER A 46 -30.02 13.96 -17.94
C SER A 46 -30.77 13.50 -16.68
N ASN A 47 -30.85 12.20 -16.49
CA ASN A 47 -31.30 11.60 -15.23
C ASN A 47 -30.19 11.47 -14.17
N GLY A 48 -28.95 11.88 -14.49
CA GLY A 48 -27.80 11.85 -13.58
C GLY A 48 -27.13 10.49 -13.38
N GLN A 49 -27.61 9.43 -14.04
CA GLN A 49 -26.99 8.11 -13.97
C GLN A 49 -25.70 8.05 -14.77
N ARG A 50 -24.73 7.22 -14.35
CA ARG A 50 -23.50 6.99 -15.10
C ARG A 50 -23.81 6.31 -16.43
N ASP A 51 -23.21 6.83 -17.50
CA ASP A 51 -23.29 6.25 -18.84
C ASP A 51 -21.93 6.37 -19.53
N ASP A 52 -21.18 5.27 -19.56
CA ASP A 52 -19.89 5.21 -20.25
C ASP A 52 -20.08 5.03 -21.77
N LEU A 53 -21.23 4.48 -22.21
CA LEU A 53 -21.53 4.27 -23.62
C LEU A 53 -21.75 5.60 -24.34
N ILE A 54 -22.50 6.54 -23.76
CA ILE A 54 -22.70 7.86 -24.38
C ILE A 54 -21.38 8.62 -24.55
N GLN A 55 -20.47 8.51 -23.58
CA GLN A 55 -19.14 9.11 -23.67
C GLN A 55 -18.32 8.46 -24.80
N ASN A 56 -18.29 7.13 -24.87
CA ASN A 56 -17.63 6.40 -25.94
C ASN A 56 -18.21 6.78 -27.32
N ARG A 57 -19.54 6.81 -27.48
CA ARG A 57 -20.20 7.21 -28.73
C ARG A 57 -19.91 8.67 -29.12
N TYR A 58 -19.84 9.58 -28.14
CA TYR A 58 -19.46 10.97 -28.41
C TYR A 58 -18.03 11.07 -28.96
N VAL A 59 -17.09 10.34 -28.34
CA VAL A 59 -15.69 10.27 -28.78
C VAL A 59 -15.58 9.68 -30.20
N GLU A 60 -16.21 8.53 -30.45
CA GLU A 60 -16.23 7.87 -31.76
C GLU A 60 -16.85 8.77 -32.84
N ALA A 61 -17.98 9.42 -32.54
CA ALA A 61 -18.65 10.31 -33.48
C ALA A 61 -17.81 11.55 -33.80
N LEU A 62 -17.18 12.16 -32.79
CA LEU A 62 -16.33 13.33 -33.00
C LEU A 62 -15.09 12.97 -33.82
N ASP A 63 -14.39 11.90 -33.44
CA ASP A 63 -13.17 11.46 -34.12
C ASP A 63 -13.46 11.04 -35.57
N SER A 64 -14.48 10.22 -35.80
CA SER A 64 -14.85 9.78 -37.15
C SER A 64 -15.30 10.94 -38.04
N TYR A 65 -16.07 11.89 -37.51
CA TYR A 65 -16.54 13.05 -38.26
C TYR A 65 -15.37 13.92 -38.74
N TRP A 66 -14.46 14.29 -37.85
CA TRP A 66 -13.35 15.18 -38.19
C TRP A 66 -12.18 14.47 -38.89
N SER A 67 -12.04 13.16 -38.71
CA SER A 67 -11.07 12.34 -39.46
C SER A 67 -11.50 12.09 -40.91
N SER A 68 -12.80 12.25 -41.23
CA SER A 68 -13.29 12.10 -42.59
C SER A 68 -12.81 13.24 -43.50
N THR A 69 -12.12 12.90 -44.59
CA THR A 69 -11.76 13.89 -45.62
C THR A 69 -12.96 14.17 -46.52
N GLY A 70 -13.28 15.45 -46.75
CA GLY A 70 -14.39 15.81 -47.64
C GLY A 70 -15.02 17.16 -47.31
N PRO A 71 -16.30 17.39 -47.65
CA PRO A 71 -16.98 18.65 -47.37
C PRO A 71 -17.14 18.93 -45.86
N LEU A 72 -17.05 17.90 -45.00
CA LEU A 72 -17.18 18.02 -43.55
C LEU A 72 -15.91 18.56 -42.87
N ASN A 73 -14.74 18.16 -43.36
CA ASN A 73 -13.44 18.72 -42.96
C ASN A 73 -12.64 19.13 -44.22
N PRO A 74 -12.92 20.33 -44.76
CA PRO A 74 -12.37 20.74 -46.05
C PRO A 74 -10.85 20.95 -45.98
N ILE A 75 -10.17 20.73 -47.10
CA ILE A 75 -8.74 21.04 -47.25
C ILE A 75 -8.58 22.55 -47.50
N SER A 76 -7.70 23.19 -46.73
CA SER A 76 -7.34 24.58 -46.94
C SER A 76 -6.58 24.76 -48.25
N SER A 77 -7.04 25.73 -49.04
CA SER A 77 -6.35 26.20 -50.24
C SER A 77 -5.06 26.97 -49.95
N VAL A 78 -4.83 27.39 -48.69
CA VAL A 78 -3.66 28.18 -48.28
C VAL A 78 -2.48 27.28 -47.90
N TYR A 79 -2.73 26.22 -47.14
CA TYR A 79 -1.67 25.35 -46.59
C TYR A 79 -1.79 23.87 -46.99
N GLY A 80 -2.83 23.48 -47.74
CA GLY A 80 -2.95 22.13 -48.33
C GLY A 80 -3.30 21.00 -47.35
N GLY A 81 -3.73 21.32 -46.12
CA GLY A 81 -4.17 20.33 -45.11
C GLY A 81 -5.62 20.55 -44.66
N PRO A 82 -6.21 19.59 -43.91
CA PRO A 82 -7.58 19.72 -43.41
C PRO A 82 -7.73 20.90 -42.45
N MET A 83 -8.95 21.46 -42.36
CA MET A 83 -9.26 22.56 -41.44
C MET A 83 -9.19 22.14 -39.98
N VAL A 84 -9.59 20.92 -39.63
CA VAL A 84 -9.32 20.30 -38.32
C VAL A 84 -8.25 19.25 -38.54
N ASP A 85 -7.13 19.33 -37.82
CA ASP A 85 -6.09 18.31 -37.89
C ASP A 85 -6.50 17.12 -36.98
N PRO A 86 -6.76 15.91 -37.53
CA PRO A 86 -7.17 14.76 -36.72
C PRO A 86 -6.13 14.36 -35.67
N GLN A 87 -4.84 14.63 -35.90
CA GLN A 87 -3.78 14.39 -34.93
C GLN A 87 -3.75 15.43 -33.80
N ARG A 88 -4.62 16.44 -33.86
CA ARG A 88 -4.72 17.57 -32.92
C ARG A 88 -6.13 17.67 -32.32
N ILE A 89 -6.80 16.53 -32.17
CA ILE A 89 -8.00 16.38 -31.35
C ILE A 89 -7.57 15.80 -30.01
N PHE A 90 -7.50 16.66 -28.99
CA PHE A 90 -7.10 16.28 -27.64
C PHE A 90 -8.35 16.06 -26.79
N PHE A 91 -8.60 14.80 -26.45
CA PHE A 91 -9.69 14.46 -25.56
C PHE A 91 -9.37 14.86 -24.12
N TRP A 92 -10.27 15.64 -23.53
CA TRP A 92 -10.15 16.13 -22.17
C TRP A 92 -10.20 14.97 -21.17
N ALA A 93 -9.44 15.13 -20.09
CA ALA A 93 -9.37 14.22 -18.95
C ALA A 93 -8.87 12.79 -19.26
N TRP A 94 -8.16 12.58 -20.38
CA TRP A 94 -7.19 11.48 -20.47
C TRP A 94 -5.82 11.98 -19.99
N ASP A 95 -5.38 11.51 -18.83
CA ASP A 95 -4.10 11.94 -18.25
C ASP A 95 -3.22 10.77 -17.79
N ALA A 96 -2.01 11.09 -17.33
CA ALA A 96 -0.98 10.11 -16.99
C ALA A 96 -1.25 9.31 -15.70
N ARG A 97 -2.34 9.58 -14.98
CA ARG A 97 -2.65 8.83 -13.76
C ARG A 97 -3.06 7.40 -14.12
N PRO A 98 -2.38 6.37 -13.58
CA PRO A 98 -2.65 5.00 -13.99
C PRO A 98 -3.99 4.52 -13.45
N PHE A 99 -4.81 3.91 -14.31
CA PHE A 99 -5.97 3.11 -13.89
C PHE A 99 -5.48 1.72 -13.41
N PRO A 100 -6.02 1.11 -12.35
CA PRO A 100 -7.14 1.58 -11.53
C PRO A 100 -6.73 2.45 -10.32
N PHE A 101 -5.44 2.80 -10.17
CA PHE A 101 -4.99 3.62 -9.05
C PHE A 101 -5.74 4.95 -8.98
N PHE A 102 -5.82 5.70 -10.08
CA PHE A 102 -6.85 6.71 -10.22
C PHE A 102 -8.10 6.03 -10.82
N PRO A 103 -9.28 6.15 -10.19
CA PRO A 103 -9.62 7.03 -9.05
C PRO A 103 -9.48 6.43 -7.64
N ALA A 104 -9.06 5.16 -7.50
CA ALA A 104 -9.13 4.42 -6.24
C ALA A 104 -8.31 4.99 -5.06
N ARG A 105 -7.14 5.61 -5.30
CA ARG A 105 -6.26 6.17 -4.25
C ARG A 105 -6.66 7.60 -3.90
N GLN A 106 -7.78 7.73 -3.20
CA GLN A 106 -8.28 9.03 -2.69
C GLN A 106 -7.38 9.65 -1.61
N ASP A 107 -6.43 8.88 -1.05
CA ASP A 107 -5.35 9.37 -0.19
C ASP A 107 -4.30 10.18 -0.98
N THR A 108 -4.23 9.98 -2.30
CA THR A 108 -3.31 10.67 -3.21
C THR A 108 -4.03 11.71 -4.06
N TRP A 109 -5.22 11.40 -4.57
CA TRP A 109 -5.99 12.25 -5.50
C TRP A 109 -7.33 12.67 -4.89
N ALA A 110 -7.49 13.97 -4.60
CA ALA A 110 -8.68 14.52 -3.95
C ALA A 110 -9.94 14.59 -4.84
N ASP A 111 -9.76 14.43 -6.16
CA ASP A 111 -10.77 14.49 -7.22
C ASP A 111 -11.25 13.11 -7.68
N GLY A 112 -10.77 12.02 -7.08
CA GLY A 112 -11.18 10.66 -7.45
C GLY A 112 -12.69 10.41 -7.36
N GLY A 113 -13.41 11.12 -6.48
CA GLY A 113 -14.87 11.03 -6.38
C GLY A 113 -15.61 11.52 -7.64
N ASN A 114 -15.00 12.41 -8.42
CA ASN A 114 -15.62 12.99 -9.61
C ASN A 114 -15.50 12.06 -10.83
N TYR A 115 -14.63 11.03 -10.78
CA TYR A 115 -14.41 10.09 -11.88
C TYR A 115 -15.70 9.45 -12.39
N GLN A 116 -16.59 9.06 -11.48
CA GLN A 116 -17.79 8.29 -11.79
C GLN A 116 -18.68 8.96 -12.85
N LEU A 117 -18.83 10.28 -12.82
CA LEU A 117 -19.71 11.04 -13.71
C LEU A 117 -18.97 12.11 -14.53
N GLY A 118 -17.66 12.25 -14.34
CA GLY A 118 -16.83 13.23 -15.04
C GLY A 118 -16.31 12.74 -16.39
N HIS A 119 -15.48 13.59 -17.02
CA HIS A 119 -14.96 13.39 -18.38
C HIS A 119 -13.82 12.40 -18.50
N TRP A 120 -13.28 11.90 -17.39
CA TRP A 120 -12.09 11.03 -17.42
C TRP A 120 -12.26 9.80 -18.29
N LEU A 121 -11.26 9.53 -19.12
CA LEU A 121 -11.22 8.38 -20.03
C LEU A 121 -10.36 7.22 -19.50
N ASN A 122 -9.58 7.46 -18.44
CA ASN A 122 -8.69 6.48 -17.81
C ASN A 122 -9.51 5.25 -17.37
N GLY A 123 -9.26 4.08 -17.96
CA GLY A 123 -10.02 2.85 -17.69
C GLY A 123 -11.28 2.66 -18.54
N ARG A 124 -11.83 3.73 -19.14
CA ARG A 124 -13.02 3.65 -20.03
C ARG A 124 -12.67 3.47 -21.50
N ILE A 125 -11.56 4.07 -21.96
CA ILE A 125 -11.19 4.05 -23.38
C ILE A 125 -10.89 2.64 -23.92
N GLY A 126 -10.55 1.70 -23.03
CA GLY A 126 -10.30 0.30 -23.38
C GLY A 126 -11.55 -0.57 -23.40
N ALA A 127 -12.73 -0.03 -23.07
CA ALA A 127 -13.98 -0.79 -23.10
C ALA A 127 -14.34 -1.19 -24.54
N LEU A 128 -14.89 -2.39 -24.69
CA LEU A 128 -15.26 -2.99 -25.97
C LEU A 128 -16.74 -2.73 -26.26
N SER A 129 -17.03 -2.18 -27.44
CA SER A 129 -18.38 -2.18 -27.99
C SER A 129 -18.87 -3.60 -28.21
N LEU A 130 -20.09 -3.91 -27.75
CA LEU A 130 -20.72 -5.21 -27.98
C LEU A 130 -20.84 -5.55 -29.46
N GLY A 131 -21.11 -4.57 -30.32
CA GLY A 131 -21.15 -4.78 -31.78
C GLY A 131 -19.79 -5.18 -32.34
N ASN A 132 -18.72 -4.48 -31.94
CA ASN A 132 -17.36 -4.81 -32.37
C ASN A 132 -16.90 -6.16 -31.81
N LEU A 133 -17.32 -6.52 -30.59
CA LEU A 133 -17.06 -7.85 -30.02
C LEU A 133 -17.72 -8.95 -30.85
N ILE A 134 -18.98 -8.79 -31.23
CA ILE A 134 -19.69 -9.75 -32.09
C ILE A 134 -19.00 -9.86 -33.45
N VAL A 135 -18.62 -8.73 -34.06
CA VAL A 135 -17.86 -8.72 -35.32
C VAL A 135 -16.55 -9.46 -35.20
N ALA A 136 -15.78 -9.21 -34.14
CA ALA A 136 -14.51 -9.87 -33.89
C ALA A 136 -14.68 -11.39 -33.73
N ILE A 137 -15.67 -11.83 -32.94
CA ILE A 137 -15.97 -13.25 -32.77
C ILE A 137 -16.38 -13.87 -34.10
N CYS A 138 -17.34 -13.30 -34.83
CA CYS A 138 -17.80 -13.89 -36.09
C CYS A 138 -16.70 -13.91 -37.17
N SER A 139 -15.84 -12.89 -37.22
CA SER A 139 -14.72 -12.82 -38.17
C SER A 139 -13.67 -13.90 -37.92
N GLU A 140 -13.39 -14.24 -36.66
CA GLU A 140 -12.46 -15.31 -36.28
C GLU A 140 -12.91 -16.69 -36.81
N TYR A 141 -14.21 -16.87 -37.06
CA TYR A 141 -14.81 -18.11 -37.57
C TYR A 141 -15.26 -17.97 -39.04
N ASP A 142 -14.73 -17.00 -39.79
CA ASP A 142 -15.03 -16.77 -41.20
C ASP A 142 -16.53 -16.58 -41.50
N PHE A 143 -17.26 -15.88 -40.62
CA PHE A 143 -18.68 -15.57 -40.77
C PHE A 143 -18.92 -14.05 -40.95
N PRO A 144 -18.68 -13.48 -42.16
CA PRO A 144 -18.71 -12.04 -42.38
C PRO A 144 -20.11 -11.45 -42.65
N ASP A 145 -21.10 -12.28 -43.00
CA ASP A 145 -22.45 -11.85 -43.43
C ASP A 145 -23.34 -11.49 -42.22
N ILE A 146 -22.90 -10.51 -41.45
CA ILE A 146 -23.55 -10.04 -40.23
C ILE A 146 -23.83 -8.53 -40.28
N ASP A 147 -24.82 -8.09 -39.51
CA ASP A 147 -25.10 -6.67 -39.27
C ASP A 147 -25.19 -6.44 -37.76
N VAL A 148 -24.42 -5.49 -37.23
CA VAL A 148 -24.40 -5.13 -35.81
C VAL A 148 -24.79 -3.68 -35.55
N GLN A 149 -25.32 -2.96 -36.54
CA GLN A 149 -25.67 -1.54 -36.40
C GLN A 149 -26.71 -1.29 -35.30
N GLY A 150 -27.57 -2.28 -35.05
CA GLY A 150 -28.59 -2.25 -34.00
C GLY A 150 -28.08 -2.60 -32.59
N VAL A 151 -26.77 -2.86 -32.41
CA VAL A 151 -26.19 -3.28 -31.13
C VAL A 151 -25.59 -2.10 -30.38
N THR A 152 -25.96 -1.98 -29.09
CA THR A 152 -25.44 -0.95 -28.19
C THR A 152 -25.03 -1.56 -26.85
N GLY A 153 -24.00 -1.01 -26.22
CA GLY A 153 -23.47 -1.47 -24.93
C GLY A 153 -21.96 -1.65 -24.96
N LEU A 154 -21.37 -1.65 -23.76
CA LEU A 154 -19.95 -1.81 -23.53
C LEU A 154 -19.68 -2.95 -22.55
N VAL A 155 -18.53 -3.59 -22.69
CA VAL A 155 -17.94 -4.51 -21.72
C VAL A 155 -16.48 -4.14 -21.48
N ASP A 156 -15.96 -4.33 -20.27
CA ASP A 156 -14.54 -4.02 -19.98
C ASP A 156 -13.60 -5.11 -20.53
N GLY A 157 -14.15 -6.27 -20.85
CA GLY A 157 -13.42 -7.39 -21.42
C GLY A 157 -14.30 -8.61 -21.66
N PHE A 158 -13.84 -9.54 -22.49
CA PHE A 158 -14.50 -10.81 -22.80
C PHE A 158 -13.44 -11.91 -22.88
N VAL A 159 -13.73 -13.11 -22.37
CA VAL A 159 -12.77 -14.21 -22.30
C VAL A 159 -13.30 -15.45 -23.03
N ILE A 160 -12.53 -15.94 -24.00
CA ILE A 160 -12.66 -17.29 -24.56
C ILE A 160 -11.48 -18.10 -24.03
N ASP A 161 -11.73 -18.97 -23.07
CA ASP A 161 -10.69 -19.71 -22.32
C ASP A 161 -10.41 -21.10 -22.89
N ARG A 162 -11.20 -21.54 -23.87
CA ARG A 162 -11.10 -22.86 -24.52
C ARG A 162 -11.61 -22.80 -25.95
N PRO A 163 -11.21 -23.75 -26.81
CA PRO A 163 -11.84 -23.91 -28.12
C PRO A 163 -13.34 -24.17 -27.97
N MET A 164 -14.17 -23.40 -28.66
CA MET A 164 -15.64 -23.52 -28.71
C MET A 164 -16.17 -22.99 -30.04
N ALA A 165 -17.45 -23.21 -30.36
CA ALA A 165 -18.05 -22.59 -31.53
C ALA A 165 -18.37 -21.10 -31.29
N ALA A 166 -18.43 -20.28 -32.34
CA ALA A 166 -18.85 -18.88 -32.25
C ALA A 166 -20.23 -18.73 -31.57
N ARG A 167 -21.14 -19.66 -31.85
CA ARG A 167 -22.45 -19.74 -31.18
C ARG A 167 -22.28 -19.90 -29.67
N ASP A 168 -21.46 -20.84 -29.21
CA ASP A 168 -21.28 -21.11 -27.79
C ASP A 168 -20.73 -19.88 -27.04
N ALA A 169 -19.84 -19.13 -27.70
CA ALA A 169 -19.31 -17.88 -27.16
C ALA A 169 -20.40 -16.80 -27.00
N LEU A 170 -21.32 -16.70 -27.96
CA LEU A 170 -22.37 -15.67 -27.99
C LEU A 170 -23.65 -16.08 -27.23
N GLU A 171 -23.95 -17.37 -27.08
CA GLU A 171 -25.25 -17.86 -26.60
C GLU A 171 -25.58 -17.43 -25.17
N SER A 172 -24.56 -17.25 -24.32
CA SER A 172 -24.74 -16.69 -22.96
C SER A 172 -24.79 -15.16 -22.96
N LEU A 173 -24.04 -14.50 -23.86
CA LEU A 173 -23.90 -13.06 -23.94
C LEU A 173 -25.17 -12.39 -24.45
N LEU A 174 -25.70 -12.86 -25.58
CA LEU A 174 -26.83 -12.23 -26.28
C LEU A 174 -28.06 -12.05 -25.38
N PRO A 175 -28.60 -13.10 -24.71
CA PRO A 175 -29.78 -12.94 -23.86
C PRO A 175 -29.52 -12.05 -22.65
N ALA A 176 -28.33 -12.13 -22.04
CA ALA A 176 -28.03 -11.31 -20.87
C ALA A 176 -27.83 -9.82 -21.20
N MET A 177 -27.35 -9.52 -22.40
CA MET A 177 -27.24 -8.15 -22.91
C MET A 177 -28.53 -7.64 -23.54
N GLY A 178 -29.55 -8.49 -23.68
CA GLY A 178 -30.81 -8.15 -24.35
C GLY A 178 -30.64 -7.93 -25.85
N ILE A 179 -29.84 -8.78 -26.51
CA ILE A 179 -29.59 -8.77 -27.95
C ILE A 179 -30.30 -9.97 -28.59
N ASP A 180 -31.01 -9.71 -29.68
CA ASP A 180 -31.53 -10.74 -30.56
C ASP A 180 -30.63 -10.87 -31.80
N ALA A 181 -30.46 -12.11 -32.26
CA ALA A 181 -29.83 -12.44 -33.53
C ALA A 181 -30.91 -13.00 -34.47
N VAL A 182 -31.16 -12.31 -35.59
CA VAL A 182 -32.25 -12.60 -36.51
C VAL A 182 -31.73 -12.67 -37.94
N GLU A 183 -32.21 -13.62 -38.73
CA GLU A 183 -31.93 -13.63 -40.17
C GLU A 183 -32.87 -12.61 -40.84
N SER A 184 -32.29 -11.70 -41.62
CA SER A 184 -33.03 -10.68 -42.36
C SER A 184 -32.28 -10.29 -43.62
N GLY A 185 -32.87 -10.61 -44.77
CA GLY A 185 -32.33 -10.25 -46.08
C GLY A 185 -31.01 -10.96 -46.42
N GLY A 186 -30.80 -12.18 -45.94
CA GLY A 186 -29.58 -12.97 -46.15
C GLY A 186 -28.44 -12.63 -45.19
N LEU A 187 -28.65 -11.71 -44.24
CA LEU A 187 -27.69 -11.35 -43.20
C LEU A 187 -28.18 -11.81 -41.83
N LEU A 188 -27.25 -12.18 -40.95
CA LEU A 188 -27.54 -12.34 -39.53
C LEU A 188 -27.45 -10.98 -38.83
N LYS A 189 -28.59 -10.35 -38.57
CA LYS A 189 -28.67 -9.05 -37.91
C LYS A 189 -28.74 -9.21 -36.39
N PHE A 190 -27.87 -8.52 -35.69
CA PHE A 190 -27.87 -8.38 -34.25
C PHE A 190 -28.47 -7.02 -33.87
N ARG A 191 -29.47 -7.04 -32.99
CA ARG A 191 -30.18 -5.83 -32.56
C ARG A 191 -30.61 -5.91 -31.11
N MET A 192 -30.66 -4.78 -30.42
CA MET A 192 -31.22 -4.73 -29.08
C MET A 192 -32.71 -5.15 -29.08
N ARG A 193 -33.13 -5.85 -28.02
CA ARG A 193 -34.53 -6.20 -27.74
C ARG A 193 -35.40 -4.99 -27.39
N ARG A 194 -34.78 -3.87 -27.02
CA ARG A 194 -35.48 -2.60 -26.82
C ARG A 194 -35.88 -2.03 -28.19
N GLN A 195 -37.14 -2.23 -28.57
CA GLN A 195 -37.70 -1.79 -29.85
C GLN A 195 -39.05 -1.13 -29.66
N SER A 196 -39.37 -0.20 -30.56
CA SER A 196 -40.73 0.33 -30.69
C SER A 196 -41.59 -0.62 -31.52
N ALA A 197 -42.90 -0.54 -31.36
CA ALA A 197 -43.81 -1.32 -32.20
C ALA A 197 -43.64 -0.88 -33.67
N VAL A 198 -43.45 -1.85 -34.57
CA VAL A 198 -43.25 -1.61 -36.01
C VAL A 198 -44.56 -1.68 -36.81
N ALA A 199 -45.60 -2.30 -36.23
CA ALA A 199 -46.92 -2.41 -36.84
C ALA A 199 -48.02 -2.40 -35.78
N ASP A 200 -49.19 -1.86 -36.16
CA ASP A 200 -50.45 -2.00 -35.45
C ASP A 200 -51.26 -3.10 -36.14
N VAL A 201 -51.62 -4.15 -35.40
CA VAL A 201 -52.39 -5.31 -35.90
C VAL A 201 -53.76 -5.28 -35.26
N GLY A 202 -54.79 -5.10 -36.08
CA GLY A 202 -56.20 -5.12 -35.67
C GLY A 202 -56.82 -6.51 -35.72
N PHE A 203 -58.09 -6.57 -35.34
CA PHE A 203 -58.88 -7.80 -35.44
C PHE A 203 -59.08 -8.26 -36.90
N ASP A 204 -59.27 -7.31 -37.82
CA ASP A 204 -59.49 -7.58 -39.24
C ASP A 204 -58.23 -8.07 -39.99
N ASP A 205 -57.06 -7.93 -39.37
CA ASP A 205 -55.79 -8.44 -39.90
C ASP A 205 -55.53 -9.91 -39.55
N LEU A 206 -56.31 -10.47 -38.61
CA LEU A 206 -56.16 -11.83 -38.13
C LEU A 206 -56.76 -12.84 -39.12
N VAL A 207 -56.05 -13.94 -39.33
CA VAL A 207 -56.51 -15.05 -40.17
C VAL A 207 -57.06 -16.16 -39.29
N GLU A 208 -58.26 -16.62 -39.62
CA GLU A 208 -58.86 -17.82 -39.03
C GLU A 208 -58.19 -19.07 -39.60
N PRO A 209 -57.44 -19.86 -38.80
CA PRO A 209 -56.75 -21.03 -39.32
C PRO A 209 -57.72 -22.21 -39.58
N ASN A 210 -58.81 -22.30 -38.82
CA ASN A 210 -59.97 -23.16 -39.04
C ASN A 210 -61.13 -22.72 -38.12
N ALA A 211 -62.35 -23.17 -38.44
CA ALA A 211 -63.58 -22.75 -37.74
C ALA A 211 -63.66 -23.14 -36.24
N GLU A 212 -62.78 -24.01 -35.75
CA GLU A 212 -62.75 -24.46 -34.34
C GLU A 212 -61.62 -23.78 -33.53
N SER A 213 -60.73 -23.04 -34.18
CA SER A 213 -59.57 -22.42 -33.55
C SER A 213 -59.79 -20.92 -33.33
N PRO A 214 -59.38 -20.37 -32.16
CA PRO A 214 -59.48 -18.93 -31.95
C PRO A 214 -58.52 -18.16 -32.87
N LEU A 215 -58.94 -16.97 -33.32
CA LEU A 215 -58.12 -16.05 -34.13
C LEU A 215 -56.80 -15.66 -33.44
N HIS A 216 -56.82 -15.61 -32.11
CA HIS A 216 -55.66 -15.38 -31.26
C HIS A 216 -55.80 -16.14 -29.96
N SER A 217 -54.68 -16.61 -29.41
CA SER A 217 -54.62 -17.23 -28.10
C SER A 217 -53.52 -16.60 -27.26
N PHE A 218 -53.81 -16.33 -25.98
CA PHE A 218 -52.82 -15.87 -25.01
C PHE A 218 -52.83 -16.79 -23.80
N THR A 219 -51.68 -17.40 -23.53
CA THR A 219 -51.47 -18.29 -22.40
C THR A 219 -50.52 -17.61 -21.42
N ARG A 220 -50.98 -17.40 -20.18
CA ARG A 220 -50.18 -16.81 -19.12
C ARG A 220 -49.53 -17.91 -18.29
N ALA A 221 -48.20 -17.84 -18.14
CA ALA A 221 -47.44 -18.75 -17.29
C ALA A 221 -47.89 -18.66 -15.83
N GLN A 222 -47.79 -19.78 -15.11
CA GLN A 222 -48.07 -19.79 -13.68
C GLN A 222 -46.98 -19.03 -12.92
N GLU A 223 -47.34 -18.37 -11.83
CA GLU A 223 -46.40 -17.57 -11.05
C GLU A 223 -45.24 -18.41 -10.50
N THR A 224 -45.50 -19.66 -10.11
CA THR A 224 -44.50 -20.64 -9.65
C THR A 224 -43.47 -21.04 -10.71
N GLU A 225 -43.75 -20.77 -12.00
CA GLU A 225 -42.83 -21.02 -13.10
C GLU A 225 -41.92 -19.82 -13.38
N LEU A 226 -42.24 -18.63 -12.85
CA LEU A 226 -41.46 -17.41 -13.02
C LEU A 226 -40.32 -17.34 -12.00
N PRO A 227 -39.17 -16.73 -12.32
CA PRO A 227 -38.05 -16.65 -11.40
C PRO A 227 -38.34 -15.72 -10.21
N SER A 228 -38.08 -16.17 -8.99
CA SER A 228 -38.03 -15.32 -7.80
C SER A 228 -36.69 -14.61 -7.64
N ALA A 229 -35.61 -15.15 -8.23
CA ALA A 229 -34.31 -14.50 -8.25
C ALA A 229 -33.50 -14.82 -9.52
N VAL A 230 -32.60 -13.91 -9.87
CA VAL A 230 -31.56 -14.09 -10.90
C VAL A 230 -30.20 -13.87 -10.25
N LYS A 231 -29.33 -14.88 -10.31
CA LYS A 231 -27.94 -14.84 -9.86
C LYS A 231 -27.04 -14.78 -11.08
N LEU A 232 -26.29 -13.69 -11.23
CA LEU A 232 -25.40 -13.46 -12.37
C LEU A 232 -23.94 -13.51 -11.93
N ALA A 233 -23.20 -14.51 -12.39
CA ALA A 233 -21.75 -14.63 -12.20
C ALA A 233 -21.00 -13.94 -13.34
N TYR A 234 -19.94 -13.19 -13.00
CA TYR A 234 -19.15 -12.38 -13.93
C TYR A 234 -17.72 -12.16 -13.40
N VAL A 235 -16.87 -11.50 -14.19
CA VAL A 235 -15.55 -11.05 -13.76
C VAL A 235 -15.63 -9.57 -13.34
N GLU A 236 -15.25 -9.26 -12.09
CA GLU A 236 -15.31 -7.89 -11.57
C GLU A 236 -14.08 -7.08 -12.01
N SER A 237 -14.28 -6.12 -12.91
CA SER A 237 -13.20 -5.28 -13.45
C SER A 237 -12.60 -4.35 -12.40
N GLY A 238 -13.35 -4.01 -11.35
CA GLY A 238 -12.90 -3.14 -10.26
C GLY A 238 -12.11 -3.82 -9.14
N LEU A 239 -12.03 -5.16 -9.11
CA LEU A 239 -11.40 -5.96 -8.04
C LEU A 239 -10.36 -6.93 -8.59
N ASP A 240 -9.38 -6.43 -9.36
CA ASP A 240 -8.27 -7.25 -9.86
C ASP A 240 -8.78 -8.46 -10.69
N TYR A 241 -9.85 -8.24 -11.45
CA TYR A 241 -10.50 -9.24 -12.32
C TYR A 241 -10.86 -10.56 -11.62
N ARG A 242 -11.30 -10.49 -10.36
CA ARG A 242 -11.79 -11.66 -9.61
C ARG A 242 -13.20 -12.05 -10.04
N GLN A 243 -13.52 -13.34 -9.93
CA GLN A 243 -14.90 -13.81 -10.09
C GLN A 243 -15.80 -13.21 -9.00
N ALA A 244 -16.97 -12.75 -9.40
CA ALA A 244 -17.99 -12.18 -8.55
C ALA A 244 -19.39 -12.62 -9.00
N ALA A 245 -20.38 -12.41 -8.13
CA ALA A 245 -21.78 -12.61 -8.48
C ALA A 245 -22.64 -11.47 -7.89
N VAL A 246 -23.73 -11.16 -8.60
CA VAL A 246 -24.80 -10.27 -8.13
C VAL A 246 -26.12 -11.04 -8.14
N GLU A 247 -27.08 -10.53 -7.36
CA GLU A 247 -28.41 -11.13 -7.24
C GLU A 247 -29.49 -10.05 -7.39
N ALA A 248 -30.47 -10.32 -8.24
CA ALA A 248 -31.70 -9.56 -8.32
C ALA A 248 -32.85 -10.44 -7.80
N ILE A 249 -33.69 -9.90 -6.92
CA ILE A 249 -34.76 -10.63 -6.24
C ILE A 249 -36.10 -9.97 -6.54
N HIS A 250 -37.10 -10.78 -6.89
CA HIS A 250 -38.48 -10.34 -6.97
C HIS A 250 -39.12 -10.38 -5.58
N LEU A 251 -39.49 -9.20 -5.06
CA LEU A 251 -40.10 -9.09 -3.74
C LEU A 251 -41.60 -9.43 -3.82
N GLY A 252 -41.97 -10.57 -3.22
CA GLY A 252 -43.35 -11.05 -3.19
C GLY A 252 -43.60 -12.19 -4.19
N GLY A 253 -44.73 -12.87 -4.01
CA GLY A 253 -45.12 -14.01 -4.82
C GLY A 253 -44.83 -15.37 -4.17
N SER A 254 -45.27 -16.44 -4.84
CA SER A 254 -45.17 -17.84 -4.34
C SER A 254 -44.06 -18.67 -5.02
N SER A 255 -43.29 -18.07 -5.92
CA SER A 255 -42.21 -18.76 -6.63
C SER A 255 -40.96 -18.93 -5.76
N ALA A 256 -40.31 -20.09 -5.94
CA ALA A 256 -38.98 -20.39 -5.39
C ALA A 256 -37.94 -20.68 -6.50
N ARG A 257 -38.27 -20.35 -7.76
CA ARG A 257 -37.41 -20.66 -8.90
C ARG A 257 -36.28 -19.64 -9.02
N GLU A 258 -35.04 -20.10 -9.11
CA GLU A 258 -33.88 -19.24 -9.35
C GLU A 258 -33.30 -19.47 -10.75
N ILE A 259 -32.85 -18.40 -11.40
CA ILE A 259 -32.06 -18.45 -12.62
C ILE A 259 -30.60 -18.20 -12.26
N HIS A 260 -29.72 -19.10 -12.70
CA HIS A 260 -28.27 -18.91 -12.62
C HIS A 260 -27.74 -18.63 -14.03
N ALA A 261 -27.12 -17.46 -14.21
CA ALA A 261 -26.47 -17.08 -15.44
C ALA A 261 -24.99 -16.80 -15.16
N GLN A 262 -24.13 -17.15 -16.12
CA GLN A 262 -22.70 -16.87 -16.06
C GLN A 262 -22.28 -16.18 -17.34
N LEU A 263 -21.60 -15.05 -17.20
CA LEU A 263 -21.07 -14.28 -18.33
C LEU A 263 -19.55 -14.33 -18.34
N PRO A 264 -18.93 -14.69 -19.47
CA PRO A 264 -17.48 -14.64 -19.65
C PRO A 264 -16.99 -13.21 -19.93
N CYS A 265 -17.57 -12.23 -19.23
CA CYS A 265 -17.35 -10.80 -19.44
C CYS A 265 -16.84 -10.15 -18.16
N ALA A 266 -16.02 -9.12 -18.34
CA ALA A 266 -15.62 -8.22 -17.27
C ALA A 266 -16.58 -7.01 -17.21
N PHE A 267 -17.11 -6.74 -16.03
CA PHE A 267 -17.99 -5.61 -15.73
C PHE A 267 -17.63 -5.00 -14.38
N ALA A 268 -18.01 -3.73 -14.20
CA ALA A 268 -18.22 -3.18 -12.88
C ALA A 268 -19.51 -3.73 -12.25
N GLN A 269 -19.55 -3.81 -10.91
CA GLN A 269 -20.69 -4.37 -10.16
C GLN A 269 -22.05 -3.76 -10.54
N ASP A 270 -22.13 -2.44 -10.72
CA ASP A 270 -23.36 -1.71 -11.06
C ASP A 270 -23.94 -2.17 -12.39
N GLN A 271 -23.10 -2.32 -13.41
CA GLN A 271 -23.52 -2.84 -14.71
C GLN A 271 -23.99 -4.29 -14.62
N ALA A 272 -23.30 -5.14 -13.86
CA ALA A 272 -23.75 -6.52 -13.64
C ALA A 272 -25.12 -6.57 -12.92
N GLN A 273 -25.33 -5.72 -11.91
CA GLN A 273 -26.58 -5.64 -11.16
C GLN A 273 -27.74 -5.21 -12.07
N ILE A 274 -27.54 -4.17 -12.89
CA ILE A 274 -28.52 -3.72 -13.90
C ILE A 274 -28.93 -4.90 -14.82
N ARG A 275 -27.98 -5.71 -15.29
CA ARG A 275 -28.28 -6.86 -16.15
C ARG A 275 -29.07 -7.94 -15.45
N ALA A 276 -28.74 -8.26 -14.20
CA ALA A 276 -29.50 -9.23 -13.41
C ALA A 276 -30.96 -8.77 -13.21
N GLU A 277 -31.17 -7.48 -12.97
CA GLU A 277 -32.50 -6.89 -12.82
C GLU A 277 -33.31 -6.90 -14.12
N ILE A 278 -32.68 -6.56 -15.25
CA ILE A 278 -33.33 -6.63 -16.57
C ILE A 278 -33.75 -8.08 -16.89
N ILE A 279 -32.88 -9.07 -16.66
CA ILE A 279 -33.21 -10.49 -16.91
C ILE A 279 -34.41 -10.93 -16.05
N LEU A 280 -34.44 -10.53 -14.78
CA LEU A 280 -35.54 -10.84 -13.87
C LEU A 280 -36.84 -10.19 -14.35
N GLN A 281 -36.82 -8.88 -14.61
CA GLN A 281 -38.00 -8.13 -15.04
C GLN A 281 -38.51 -8.59 -16.42
N GLU A 282 -37.62 -8.89 -17.36
CA GLU A 282 -37.97 -9.43 -18.68
C GLU A 282 -38.67 -10.77 -18.56
N SER A 283 -38.20 -11.65 -17.67
CA SER A 283 -38.83 -12.95 -17.41
C SER A 283 -40.27 -12.81 -16.93
N TRP A 284 -40.56 -11.80 -16.09
CA TRP A 284 -41.91 -11.50 -15.60
C TRP A 284 -42.77 -10.77 -16.65
N ALA A 285 -42.17 -9.82 -17.39
CA ALA A 285 -42.85 -9.07 -18.43
C ALA A 285 -43.22 -9.94 -19.63
N SER A 286 -42.49 -11.03 -19.87
CA SER A 286 -42.67 -11.96 -20.99
C SER A 286 -43.46 -13.22 -20.63
N ARG A 287 -44.24 -13.18 -19.53
CA ARG A 287 -44.98 -14.34 -19.00
C ARG A 287 -46.18 -14.77 -19.82
N GLU A 288 -46.69 -13.92 -20.70
CA GLU A 288 -47.81 -14.26 -21.58
C GLU A 288 -47.28 -14.64 -22.96
N ARG A 289 -47.61 -15.85 -23.42
CA ARG A 289 -47.31 -16.33 -24.77
C ARG A 289 -48.53 -16.12 -25.66
N GLY A 290 -48.35 -15.41 -26.76
CA GLY A 290 -49.36 -15.18 -27.78
C GLY A 290 -49.15 -16.07 -29.00
N GLU A 291 -50.23 -16.59 -29.58
CA GLU A 291 -50.24 -17.21 -30.91
C GLU A 291 -51.38 -16.63 -31.74
N LEU A 292 -51.08 -16.26 -32.99
CA LEU A 292 -52.06 -15.67 -33.93
C LEU A 292 -51.63 -15.92 -35.39
N GLY A 293 -52.59 -15.86 -36.31
CA GLY A 293 -52.34 -15.94 -37.75
C GLY A 293 -52.50 -14.58 -38.43
N LEU A 294 -51.62 -14.24 -39.38
CA LEU A 294 -51.70 -13.03 -40.20
C LEU A 294 -51.71 -13.34 -41.70
N ALA A 295 -52.27 -12.43 -42.47
CA ALA A 295 -52.24 -12.52 -43.93
C ALA A 295 -50.82 -12.27 -44.50
N PRO A 296 -50.49 -12.81 -45.69
CA PRO A 296 -49.21 -12.55 -46.38
C PRO A 296 -48.91 -11.06 -46.65
N SER A 297 -49.90 -10.16 -46.57
CA SER A 297 -49.68 -8.70 -46.62
C SER A 297 -48.73 -8.20 -45.53
N HIS A 298 -48.57 -8.94 -44.43
CA HIS A 298 -47.67 -8.65 -43.32
C HIS A 298 -46.29 -9.33 -43.47
N VAL A 299 -45.86 -9.62 -44.71
CA VAL A 299 -44.57 -10.30 -44.98
C VAL A 299 -43.35 -9.55 -44.43
N ALA A 300 -43.46 -8.24 -44.24
CA ALA A 300 -42.40 -7.41 -43.69
C ALA A 300 -42.10 -7.65 -42.21
N LEU A 301 -42.98 -8.34 -41.47
CA LEU A 301 -42.74 -8.70 -40.07
C LEU A 301 -41.74 -9.84 -39.97
N GLU A 302 -40.72 -9.66 -39.13
CA GLU A 302 -39.65 -10.63 -38.87
C GLU A 302 -39.65 -11.09 -37.40
N PRO A 303 -39.06 -12.25 -37.07
CA PRO A 303 -38.75 -12.59 -35.68
C PRO A 303 -37.97 -11.46 -34.98
N GLY A 304 -38.29 -11.20 -33.72
CA GLY A 304 -37.76 -10.10 -32.92
C GLY A 304 -38.52 -8.78 -33.04
N ASP A 305 -39.38 -8.61 -34.06
CA ASP A 305 -40.19 -7.39 -34.18
C ASP A 305 -41.24 -7.29 -33.08
N VAL A 306 -41.56 -6.07 -32.69
CA VAL A 306 -42.63 -5.77 -31.73
C VAL A 306 -43.87 -5.30 -32.49
N ILE A 307 -45.01 -5.92 -32.26
CA ILE A 307 -46.31 -5.48 -32.80
C ILE A 307 -47.20 -4.94 -31.68
N ARG A 308 -48.04 -3.97 -32.02
CA ARG A 308 -49.14 -3.53 -31.16
C ARG A 308 -50.42 -4.22 -31.60
N LEU A 309 -50.88 -5.18 -30.82
CA LEU A 309 -52.07 -5.98 -31.10
C LEU A 309 -53.30 -5.37 -30.44
N HIS A 310 -54.31 -5.01 -31.26
CA HIS A 310 -55.59 -4.44 -30.84
C HIS A 310 -56.67 -5.52 -30.84
N VAL A 311 -56.82 -6.21 -29.71
CA VAL A 311 -57.80 -7.30 -29.53
C VAL A 311 -58.54 -7.16 -28.20
N ASN A 312 -59.79 -7.62 -28.15
CA ASN A 312 -60.65 -7.57 -26.95
C ASN A 312 -60.80 -6.16 -26.34
N GLY A 313 -60.80 -5.10 -27.17
CA GLY A 313 -60.98 -3.71 -26.74
C GLY A 313 -59.76 -3.06 -26.08
N GLY A 314 -58.57 -3.66 -26.18
CA GLY A 314 -57.33 -3.10 -25.67
C GLY A 314 -56.13 -3.32 -26.60
N ALA A 315 -55.09 -2.51 -26.41
CA ALA A 315 -53.83 -2.63 -27.11
C ALA A 315 -52.79 -3.29 -26.21
N ARG A 316 -52.07 -4.28 -26.73
CA ARG A 316 -50.94 -4.93 -26.03
C ARG A 316 -49.73 -5.02 -26.95
N LEU A 317 -48.54 -4.93 -26.39
CA LEU A 317 -47.31 -5.15 -27.14
C LEU A 317 -46.90 -6.62 -27.07
N MET A 318 -46.54 -7.16 -28.22
CA MET A 318 -46.06 -8.54 -28.36
C MET A 318 -44.80 -8.54 -29.20
N ARG A 319 -43.72 -9.13 -28.67
CA ARG A 319 -42.49 -9.39 -29.44
C ARG A 319 -42.62 -10.75 -30.11
N ILE A 320 -42.38 -10.81 -31.41
CA ILE A 320 -42.46 -12.03 -32.21
C ILE A 320 -41.22 -12.88 -31.91
N ASP A 321 -41.41 -14.15 -31.53
CA ASP A 321 -40.30 -15.10 -31.34
C ASP A 321 -40.11 -15.98 -32.57
N GLN A 322 -41.21 -16.40 -33.20
CA GLN A 322 -41.19 -17.32 -34.32
C GLN A 322 -42.31 -17.01 -35.31
N ILE A 323 -41.96 -17.09 -36.59
CA ILE A 323 -42.90 -17.05 -37.72
C ILE A 323 -42.80 -18.38 -38.47
N SER A 324 -43.94 -18.96 -38.82
CA SER A 324 -44.04 -20.11 -39.71
C SER A 324 -44.96 -19.74 -40.86
N ASP A 325 -44.40 -19.65 -42.06
CA ASP A 325 -45.16 -19.33 -43.27
C ASP A 325 -45.70 -20.61 -43.92
N THR A 326 -47.02 -20.77 -43.93
CA THR A 326 -47.74 -21.85 -44.63
C THR A 326 -48.77 -21.24 -45.60
N ASP A 327 -50.04 -21.62 -45.49
CA ASP A 327 -51.21 -20.97 -46.10
C ASP A 327 -51.46 -19.55 -45.56
N HIS A 328 -51.03 -19.29 -44.31
CA HIS A 328 -51.00 -17.97 -43.68
C HIS A 328 -49.71 -17.82 -42.85
N ARG A 329 -49.40 -16.60 -42.37
CA ARG A 329 -48.24 -16.36 -41.50
C ARG A 329 -48.63 -16.71 -40.07
N LYS A 330 -48.18 -17.83 -39.53
CA LYS A 330 -48.41 -18.19 -38.12
C LYS A 330 -47.34 -17.55 -37.24
N LEU A 331 -47.75 -16.67 -36.33
CA LEU A 331 -46.88 -15.96 -35.41
C LEU A 331 -47.02 -16.53 -34.01
N SER A 332 -45.89 -16.71 -33.32
CA SER A 332 -45.86 -16.91 -31.87
C SER A 332 -44.84 -15.96 -31.24
N GLY A 333 -45.12 -15.53 -30.02
CA GLY A 333 -44.34 -14.51 -29.35
C GLY A 333 -44.76 -14.30 -27.91
N ARG A 334 -44.19 -13.28 -27.27
CA ARG A 334 -44.41 -13.00 -25.84
C ARG A 334 -44.83 -11.56 -25.59
N SER A 335 -45.53 -11.35 -24.48
CA SER A 335 -45.81 -10.02 -23.96
C SER A 335 -44.52 -9.20 -23.82
N TYR A 336 -44.60 -7.91 -24.16
CA TYR A 336 -43.44 -7.04 -24.23
C TYR A 336 -43.68 -5.73 -23.49
N HIS A 337 -42.69 -5.27 -22.74
CA HIS A 337 -42.70 -3.97 -22.07
C HIS A 337 -41.36 -3.26 -22.27
N ALA A 338 -41.37 -2.16 -23.04
CA ALA A 338 -40.15 -1.42 -23.38
C ALA A 338 -39.41 -0.85 -22.15
N ALA A 339 -40.15 -0.49 -21.10
CA ALA A 339 -39.60 0.08 -19.85
C ALA A 339 -38.69 -0.88 -19.08
N VAL A 340 -38.80 -2.20 -19.31
CA VAL A 340 -37.93 -3.22 -18.68
C VAL A 340 -36.46 -3.03 -19.05
N TYR A 341 -36.20 -2.49 -20.24
CA TYR A 341 -34.84 -2.29 -20.75
C TYR A 341 -34.27 -0.91 -20.40
N GLU A 342 -34.98 -0.11 -19.61
CA GLU A 342 -34.43 1.13 -19.07
C GLU A 342 -33.54 0.80 -17.87
N PRO A 343 -32.28 1.26 -17.85
CA PRO A 343 -31.34 0.90 -16.80
C PRO A 343 -31.86 1.38 -15.43
N PRO A 344 -32.09 0.49 -14.46
CA PRO A 344 -32.40 0.87 -13.11
C PRO A 344 -31.17 1.52 -12.45
N GLU A 345 -31.40 2.28 -11.38
CA GLU A 345 -30.30 2.79 -10.56
C GLU A 345 -29.71 1.64 -9.73
N ALA A 346 -28.45 1.31 -10.00
CA ALA A 346 -27.71 0.33 -9.22
C ALA A 346 -26.58 0.99 -8.41
N PRO A 347 -26.38 0.61 -7.14
CA PRO A 347 -25.29 1.15 -6.34
C PRO A 347 -23.94 0.74 -6.92
N ALA A 348 -23.08 1.71 -7.21
CA ALA A 348 -21.72 1.46 -7.64
C ALA A 348 -20.81 1.11 -6.46
N ARG A 349 -19.98 0.08 -6.64
CA ARG A 349 -18.90 -0.23 -5.69
C ARG A 349 -17.75 0.75 -5.87
N SER A 350 -17.29 1.35 -4.78
CA SER A 350 -16.08 2.18 -4.82
C SER A 350 -14.84 1.30 -5.07
N LEU A 351 -14.05 1.66 -6.08
CA LEU A 351 -12.71 1.09 -6.28
C LEU A 351 -11.84 1.41 -5.06
N ARG A 352 -11.29 0.39 -4.41
CA ARG A 352 -10.33 0.56 -3.31
C ARG A 352 -9.10 -0.28 -3.58
N ILE A 353 -7.96 0.40 -3.62
CA ILE A 353 -6.65 -0.24 -3.74
C ILE A 353 -5.87 0.03 -2.46
N SER A 354 -5.41 -1.03 -1.81
CA SER A 354 -4.53 -0.91 -0.65
C SER A 354 -3.20 -0.29 -1.08
N PRO A 355 -2.72 0.76 -0.39
CA PRO A 355 -1.42 1.32 -0.70
C PRO A 355 -0.33 0.27 -0.43
N MET A 356 0.57 0.09 -1.39
CA MET A 356 1.77 -0.71 -1.16
C MET A 356 2.72 0.06 -0.23
N ALA A 357 3.14 -0.56 0.86
CA ALA A 357 4.09 0.06 1.78
C ALA A 357 5.45 0.23 1.08
N VAL A 358 5.90 1.48 0.93
CA VAL A 358 7.25 1.79 0.47
C VAL A 358 8.13 1.95 1.70
N TYR A 359 9.12 1.09 1.84
CA TYR A 359 10.07 1.14 2.95
C TYR A 359 11.25 2.07 2.62
N GLY A 360 11.52 3.00 3.53
CA GLY A 360 12.69 3.88 3.47
C GLY A 360 13.90 3.31 4.21
N LYS A 361 14.98 4.09 4.26
CA LYS A 361 16.18 3.75 5.04
C LYS A 361 15.86 3.69 6.54
N PRO A 362 16.27 2.64 7.26
CA PRO A 362 16.13 2.59 8.71
C PRO A 362 17.08 3.59 9.37
N ASP A 363 16.70 4.13 10.53
CA ASP A 363 17.64 4.81 11.42
C ASP A 363 18.24 3.79 12.37
N VAL A 364 19.56 3.66 12.36
CA VAL A 364 20.32 2.63 13.09
C VAL A 364 21.31 3.32 14.03
N ALA A 365 21.41 2.84 15.27
CA ALA A 365 22.49 3.13 16.20
C ALA A 365 23.40 1.90 16.30
N ILE A 366 24.71 2.11 16.16
CA ILE A 366 25.74 1.13 16.47
C ILE A 366 26.37 1.55 17.79
N MET A 367 26.39 0.64 18.76
CA MET A 367 26.78 0.93 20.14
C MET A 367 27.85 -0.05 20.59
N ASP A 368 29.09 0.40 20.72
CA ASP A 368 30.10 -0.33 21.49
C ASP A 368 29.76 -0.15 22.97
N LEU A 369 29.28 -1.22 23.60
CA LEU A 369 28.90 -1.23 25.01
C LEU A 369 29.86 -2.13 25.80
N PRO A 370 30.13 -1.80 27.08
CA PRO A 370 30.67 -2.76 28.04
C PRO A 370 29.80 -4.03 28.16
N LEU A 371 30.28 -5.02 28.90
CA LEU A 371 29.58 -6.30 29.05
C LEU A 371 28.25 -6.11 29.79
N THR A 372 27.15 -6.09 29.05
CA THR A 372 25.80 -5.80 29.57
C THR A 372 25.04 -7.04 30.05
N SER A 373 25.44 -8.24 29.62
CA SER A 373 24.87 -9.50 30.07
C SER A 373 25.84 -10.67 29.83
N ALA A 374 25.70 -11.74 30.62
CA ALA A 374 26.58 -12.92 30.55
C ALA A 374 26.53 -13.68 29.21
N GLY A 375 25.45 -13.52 28.43
CA GLY A 375 25.30 -14.15 27.11
C GLY A 375 25.76 -13.28 25.94
N ALA A 376 26.20 -12.06 26.20
CA ALA A 376 26.64 -11.15 25.15
C ALA A 376 28.00 -11.57 24.57
N THR A 377 28.20 -11.36 23.29
CA THR A 377 29.51 -11.50 22.65
C THR A 377 30.38 -10.30 23.01
N HIS A 378 31.44 -10.52 23.79
CA HIS A 378 32.20 -9.44 24.45
C HIS A 378 32.89 -8.45 23.48
N HIS A 379 33.23 -8.90 22.27
CA HIS A 379 33.91 -8.08 21.26
C HIS A 379 32.96 -7.47 20.22
N SER A 380 31.68 -7.82 20.23
CA SER A 380 30.71 -7.39 19.22
C SER A 380 29.94 -6.14 19.65
N PRO A 381 29.75 -5.13 18.76
CA PRO A 381 28.91 -3.99 19.07
C PRO A 381 27.43 -4.40 19.11
N TRP A 382 26.57 -3.49 19.57
CA TRP A 382 25.12 -3.65 19.56
C TRP A 382 24.49 -2.81 18.44
N LEU A 383 23.49 -3.36 17.77
CA LEU A 383 22.71 -2.72 16.73
C LEU A 383 21.28 -2.47 17.23
N ALA A 384 20.84 -1.23 17.15
CA ALA A 384 19.47 -0.82 17.43
C ALA A 384 18.90 -0.09 16.20
N ALA A 385 17.85 -0.64 15.60
CA ALA A 385 17.28 -0.10 14.37
C ALA A 385 15.78 0.18 14.49
N SER A 386 15.30 1.19 13.76
CA SER A 386 13.87 1.43 13.58
C SER A 386 13.58 1.99 12.19
N ALA A 387 12.40 1.72 11.65
CA ALA A 387 11.96 2.22 10.35
C ALA A 387 10.47 2.62 10.40
N LYS A 388 10.06 3.54 9.52
CA LYS A 388 8.66 3.94 9.35
C LYS A 388 8.29 3.96 7.86
N PRO A 389 7.44 3.04 7.37
CA PRO A 389 6.86 1.90 8.08
C PRO A 389 7.91 0.84 8.47
N TRP A 390 7.59 -0.01 9.45
CA TRP A 390 8.44 -1.15 9.84
C TRP A 390 8.21 -2.32 8.86
N PRO A 391 9.25 -2.87 8.21
CA PRO A 391 9.11 -3.93 7.21
C PRO A 391 8.90 -5.33 7.79
N GLY A 392 8.66 -5.47 9.10
CA GLY A 392 8.65 -6.76 9.79
C GLY A 392 10.06 -7.19 10.18
N THR A 393 10.98 -7.25 9.22
CA THR A 393 12.38 -7.64 9.45
C THR A 393 13.35 -6.77 8.64
N LEU A 394 14.44 -6.35 9.27
CA LEU A 394 15.61 -5.78 8.57
C LEU A 394 16.70 -6.84 8.41
N ALA A 395 17.34 -6.90 7.25
CA ALA A 395 18.55 -7.68 7.04
C ALA A 395 19.79 -6.81 7.29
N VAL A 396 20.78 -7.37 7.98
CA VAL A 396 22.07 -6.78 8.28
C VAL A 396 23.13 -7.49 7.45
N TYR A 397 23.88 -6.72 6.66
CA TYR A 397 25.00 -7.19 5.87
C TYR A 397 26.30 -6.53 6.33
N LYS A 398 27.40 -7.28 6.24
CA LYS A 398 28.76 -6.88 6.60
C LYS A 398 29.61 -6.81 5.33
N GLY A 399 30.36 -5.73 5.15
CA GLY A 399 31.36 -5.58 4.08
C GLY A 399 32.63 -4.93 4.61
N SER A 400 33.78 -5.28 4.03
CA SER A 400 35.06 -4.58 4.26
C SER A 400 35.23 -3.35 3.35
N ASP A 401 34.43 -3.26 2.29
CA ASP A 401 34.38 -2.15 1.35
C ASP A 401 32.92 -1.90 0.90
N THR A 402 32.73 -0.97 -0.04
CA THR A 402 31.39 -0.62 -0.55
C THR A 402 30.93 -1.50 -1.73
N SER A 403 31.75 -2.45 -2.18
CA SER A 403 31.53 -3.25 -3.39
C SER A 403 30.87 -4.61 -3.09
N SER A 404 31.19 -5.21 -1.94
CA SER A 404 30.74 -6.54 -1.55
C SER A 404 30.16 -6.54 -0.13
N PHE A 405 29.01 -7.19 0.02
CA PHE A 405 28.30 -7.32 1.30
C PHE A 405 27.84 -8.76 1.48
N VAL A 406 28.16 -9.35 2.64
CA VAL A 406 27.73 -10.70 3.01
C VAL A 406 26.65 -10.58 4.09
N PHE A 407 25.59 -11.37 3.97
CA PHE A 407 24.54 -11.43 4.97
C PHE A 407 25.11 -11.85 6.33
N ASN A 408 24.67 -11.18 7.40
CA ASN A 408 25.13 -11.44 8.76
C ASN A 408 24.00 -11.93 9.67
N ARG A 409 22.88 -11.19 9.72
CA ARG A 409 21.79 -11.40 10.69
C ARG A 409 20.54 -10.61 10.30
N THR A 410 19.40 -10.96 10.92
CA THR A 410 18.16 -10.17 10.92
C THR A 410 17.95 -9.35 12.20
N ILE A 411 17.20 -8.26 12.09
CA ILE A 411 16.59 -7.51 13.20
C ILE A 411 15.08 -7.63 13.02
N ASP A 412 14.44 -8.41 13.88
CA ASP A 412 13.01 -8.78 13.76
C ASP A 412 12.08 -7.86 14.56
N ALA A 413 12.63 -7.01 15.44
CA ALA A 413 11.87 -6.04 16.22
C ALA A 413 12.54 -4.67 16.16
N GLN A 414 11.74 -3.60 16.04
CA GLN A 414 12.25 -2.24 16.13
C GLN A 414 12.72 -1.92 17.55
N ALA A 415 13.87 -1.29 17.69
CA ALA A 415 14.41 -0.87 18.97
C ALA A 415 13.69 0.37 19.49
N THR A 416 13.25 0.36 20.75
CA THR A 416 12.71 1.53 21.44
C THR A 416 13.81 2.57 21.65
N LYS A 417 13.74 3.69 20.93
CA LYS A 417 14.77 4.73 21.00
C LYS A 417 14.22 6.15 20.79
N GLY A 418 14.99 7.11 21.24
CA GLY A 418 14.69 8.53 21.18
C GLY A 418 15.93 9.39 21.26
N ARG A 419 15.73 10.69 21.50
CA ARG A 419 16.81 11.67 21.66
C ARG A 419 16.56 12.55 22.86
N LEU A 420 17.64 12.92 23.54
CA LEU A 420 17.59 13.92 24.59
C LEU A 420 17.17 15.27 23.99
N LEU A 421 16.22 15.95 24.60
CA LEU A 421 15.82 17.31 24.22
C LEU A 421 16.63 18.38 24.95
N GLU A 422 17.24 18.00 26.07
CA GLU A 422 18.07 18.86 26.91
C GLU A 422 19.35 18.10 27.33
N PRO A 423 20.43 18.79 27.70
CA PRO A 423 21.64 18.13 28.17
C PRO A 423 21.41 17.35 29.48
N LEU A 424 22.12 16.23 29.65
CA LEU A 424 22.13 15.43 30.87
C LEU A 424 23.47 15.62 31.60
N ALA A 425 23.44 16.23 32.78
CA ALA A 425 24.64 16.39 33.61
C ALA A 425 25.16 15.05 34.15
N ALA A 426 26.44 15.02 34.52
CA ALA A 426 27.00 13.92 35.29
C ALA A 426 26.24 13.75 36.61
N GLY A 427 26.07 12.49 37.02
CA GLY A 427 25.38 12.13 38.26
C GLY A 427 26.31 11.39 39.22
N PRO A 428 25.88 11.15 40.46
CA PRO A 428 26.60 10.27 41.37
C PRO A 428 26.64 8.84 40.81
N LEU A 429 27.75 8.14 41.05
CA LEU A 429 27.92 6.73 40.74
C LEU A 429 27.51 5.87 41.95
N PHE A 430 27.08 4.63 41.69
CA PHE A 430 26.79 3.60 42.70
C PHE A 430 25.63 3.91 43.68
N VAL A 431 24.94 5.04 43.50
CA VAL A 431 23.74 5.42 44.25
C VAL A 431 22.69 5.97 43.29
N VAL A 432 21.43 6.00 43.72
CA VAL A 432 20.34 6.56 42.93
C VAL A 432 20.50 8.07 42.81
N ASP A 433 20.65 8.54 41.58
CA ASP A 433 20.63 9.95 41.20
C ASP A 433 19.18 10.46 41.20
N ARG A 434 18.81 11.12 42.30
CA ARG A 434 17.50 11.76 42.46
C ARG A 434 17.47 13.23 42.04
N ALA A 435 18.62 13.81 41.67
CA ALA A 435 18.74 15.23 41.38
C ALA A 435 18.56 15.52 39.90
N ASN A 436 19.16 14.70 39.04
CA ASN A 436 19.07 14.91 37.60
C ASN A 436 17.73 14.40 37.04
N SER A 437 17.23 15.10 36.02
CA SER A 437 16.16 14.65 35.15
C SER A 437 16.48 15.03 33.72
N VAL A 438 15.97 14.28 32.73
CA VAL A 438 16.15 14.62 31.32
C VAL A 438 14.89 14.33 30.53
N THR A 439 14.53 15.25 29.65
CA THR A 439 13.42 15.10 28.71
C THR A 439 13.90 14.42 27.43
N VAL A 440 13.19 13.37 27.02
CA VAL A 440 13.52 12.53 25.86
C VAL A 440 12.33 12.47 24.91
N LYS A 441 12.59 12.71 23.62
CA LYS A 441 11.58 12.52 22.56
C LYS A 441 11.80 11.19 21.87
N MET A 442 10.81 10.31 21.95
CA MET A 442 10.84 8.96 21.39
C MET A 442 10.52 8.97 19.89
N GLU A 443 11.39 8.35 19.10
CA GLU A 443 11.21 8.12 17.66
C GLU A 443 10.26 6.94 17.41
N ASN A 444 10.26 5.95 18.32
CA ASN A 444 9.39 4.77 18.38
C ASN A 444 9.33 4.22 19.83
N GLY A 445 8.32 3.39 20.11
CA GLY A 445 8.07 2.85 21.45
C GLY A 445 7.57 3.88 22.48
N ALA A 446 7.38 3.39 23.70
CA ALA A 446 7.01 4.16 24.89
C ALA A 446 7.85 3.68 26.07
N LEU A 447 8.00 4.53 27.08
CA LEU A 447 8.72 4.25 28.31
C LEU A 447 7.72 4.22 29.47
N THR A 448 8.02 3.42 30.50
CA THR A 448 7.15 3.26 31.67
C THR A 448 7.95 3.37 32.95
N SER A 449 7.36 3.98 33.97
CA SER A 449 7.91 3.96 35.32
C SER A 449 7.90 2.55 35.91
N ILE A 450 8.88 2.26 36.75
CA ILE A 450 9.03 1.02 37.51
C ILE A 450 9.37 1.35 38.96
N THR A 451 9.26 0.37 39.85
CA THR A 451 9.71 0.52 41.25
C THR A 451 11.24 0.55 41.33
N GLU A 452 11.78 1.13 42.40
CA GLU A 452 13.23 1.14 42.65
C GLU A 452 13.79 -0.30 42.76
N LEU A 453 13.03 -1.23 43.36
CA LEU A 453 13.42 -2.64 43.44
C LEU A 453 13.50 -3.31 42.07
N GLU A 454 12.56 -3.01 41.17
CA GLU A 454 12.61 -3.52 39.79
C GLU A 454 13.79 -2.95 39.01
N MET A 455 14.13 -1.67 39.24
CA MET A 455 15.30 -1.04 38.65
C MET A 455 16.58 -1.73 39.13
N LEU A 456 16.71 -1.96 40.44
CA LEU A 456 17.83 -2.72 41.03
C LEU A 456 17.88 -4.17 40.54
N GLY A 457 16.73 -4.74 40.18
CA GLY A 457 16.63 -6.04 39.50
C GLY A 457 17.01 -6.03 38.02
N GLY A 458 17.59 -4.95 37.50
CA GLY A 458 18.09 -4.87 36.12
C GLY A 458 17.07 -4.40 35.08
N ARG A 459 15.91 -3.84 35.49
CA ARG A 459 14.92 -3.28 34.54
C ARG A 459 15.25 -1.83 34.16
N ASN A 460 14.60 -1.36 33.10
CA ASN A 460 14.77 -0.01 32.53
C ASN A 460 16.21 0.40 32.19
N VAL A 461 16.99 -0.52 31.61
CA VAL A 461 18.34 -0.21 31.13
C VAL A 461 18.29 0.51 29.79
N ALA A 462 19.04 1.60 29.65
CA ALA A 462 19.21 2.33 28.41
C ALA A 462 20.67 2.74 28.19
N ALA A 463 21.09 2.73 26.93
CA ALA A 463 22.34 3.35 26.50
C ALA A 463 22.07 4.77 26.01
N VAL A 464 22.86 5.73 26.47
CA VAL A 464 22.75 7.13 26.08
C VAL A 464 24.08 7.63 25.49
N GLY A 465 24.03 8.17 24.27
CA GLY A 465 25.21 8.66 23.58
C GLY A 465 25.18 8.56 22.07
N ASP A 466 26.37 8.44 21.49
CA ASP A 466 26.65 8.26 20.08
C ASP A 466 28.06 7.68 19.89
N VAL A 467 28.46 7.41 18.65
CA VAL A 467 29.76 6.79 18.32
C VAL A 467 30.94 7.71 18.66
N ASP A 468 30.76 9.03 18.54
CA ASP A 468 31.84 10.01 18.72
C ASP A 468 32.07 10.34 20.20
N ASN A 469 31.01 10.35 21.01
CA ASN A 469 31.01 10.73 22.42
C ASN A 469 30.92 9.53 23.39
N GLY A 470 30.91 8.31 22.87
CA GLY A 470 30.74 7.10 23.66
C GLY A 470 29.33 6.91 24.23
N TRP A 471 29.10 5.72 24.79
CA TRP A 471 27.80 5.29 25.29
C TRP A 471 27.84 5.04 26.79
N GLU A 472 27.12 5.86 27.54
CA GLU A 472 26.86 5.59 28.96
C GLU A 472 25.65 4.66 29.10
N ILE A 473 25.76 3.64 29.94
CA ILE A 473 24.63 2.79 30.30
C ILE A 473 24.04 3.32 31.61
N LEU A 474 22.74 3.60 31.60
CA LEU A 474 22.00 4.03 32.77
C LEU A 474 20.72 3.22 32.94
N GLN A 475 20.16 3.27 34.15
CA GLN A 475 18.79 2.84 34.42
C GLN A 475 17.96 3.99 34.96
N PHE A 476 16.63 3.90 34.86
CA PHE A 476 15.71 4.93 35.38
C PHE A 476 14.46 4.29 35.99
N ALA A 477 14.01 4.83 37.14
CA ALA A 477 12.78 4.39 37.77
C ALA A 477 11.54 5.17 37.27
N ALA A 478 11.67 6.47 37.01
CA ALA A 478 10.54 7.32 36.64
C ALA A 478 10.57 7.71 35.16
N ALA A 479 9.45 7.52 34.46
CA ALA A 479 9.22 7.98 33.09
C ALA A 479 7.82 8.62 32.96
N GLU A 480 7.77 9.95 33.07
CA GLU A 480 6.55 10.74 33.01
C GLU A 480 6.27 11.21 31.57
N LEU A 481 5.10 10.92 31.01
CA LEU A 481 4.71 11.41 29.68
C LEU A 481 4.28 12.88 29.75
N VAL A 482 5.11 13.80 29.24
CA VAL A 482 4.88 15.25 29.32
C VAL A 482 4.31 15.86 28.04
N ALA A 483 4.43 15.17 26.90
CA ALA A 483 3.82 15.55 25.62
C ALA A 483 3.75 14.30 24.70
N PRO A 484 3.07 14.33 23.54
CA PRO A 484 3.05 13.19 22.62
C PRO A 484 4.46 12.65 22.34
N ARG A 485 4.71 11.40 22.75
CA ARG A 485 5.99 10.69 22.58
C ARG A 485 7.18 11.35 23.29
N THR A 486 6.94 12.21 24.27
CA THR A 486 7.99 12.94 24.98
C THR A 486 7.89 12.64 26.47
N PHE A 487 8.96 12.12 27.05
CA PHE A 487 9.00 11.65 28.43
C PHE A 487 10.04 12.40 29.24
N ARG A 488 9.73 12.77 30.49
CA ARG A 488 10.71 13.20 31.47
C ARG A 488 11.17 11.99 32.28
N LEU A 489 12.47 11.70 32.21
CA LEU A 489 13.11 10.61 32.95
C LEU A 489 13.80 11.15 34.20
N SER A 490 13.73 10.41 35.30
CA SER A 490 14.43 10.73 36.56
C SER A 490 14.65 9.50 37.44
N SER A 491 15.35 9.67 38.57
CA SER A 491 15.75 8.60 39.49
C SER A 491 16.64 7.57 38.78
N PHE A 492 17.86 7.98 38.46
CA PHE A 492 18.78 7.20 37.63
C PHE A 492 19.75 6.34 38.44
N LEU A 493 20.17 5.21 37.87
CA LEU A 493 21.45 4.58 38.19
C LEU A 493 22.39 4.82 37.03
N ARG A 494 23.52 5.50 37.30
CA ARG A 494 24.47 5.98 36.28
C ARG A 494 25.63 5.01 36.09
N GLY A 495 26.30 5.07 34.94
CA GLY A 495 27.56 4.37 34.66
C GLY A 495 27.51 2.84 34.79
N GLN A 496 26.37 2.20 34.58
CA GLN A 496 26.19 0.76 34.79
C GLN A 496 27.13 -0.08 33.93
N SER A 497 27.44 -1.30 34.39
CA SER A 497 28.31 -2.27 33.70
C SER A 497 29.69 -1.71 33.33
N GLY A 498 30.28 -0.82 34.13
CA GLY A 498 31.60 -0.24 33.86
C GLY A 498 31.61 0.84 32.76
N SER A 499 30.43 1.40 32.44
CA SER A 499 30.32 2.58 31.57
C SER A 499 30.55 3.91 32.30
N GLU A 500 31.02 3.88 33.56
CA GLU A 500 31.29 5.08 34.37
C GLU A 500 32.23 6.06 33.65
N ILE A 501 33.22 5.55 32.91
CA ILE A 501 34.18 6.39 32.19
C ILE A 501 33.62 7.01 30.92
N GLU A 502 32.48 6.52 30.43
CA GLU A 502 31.73 7.09 29.31
C GLU A 502 30.79 8.20 29.78
N MET A 503 30.63 8.39 31.09
CA MET A 503 29.81 9.47 31.65
C MET A 503 30.51 10.82 31.46
N MET A 504 29.93 11.66 30.59
CA MET A 504 30.44 13.01 30.35
C MET A 504 30.01 13.98 31.47
N PRO A 505 30.80 15.04 31.75
CA PRO A 505 30.38 16.11 32.66
C PRO A 505 29.01 16.71 32.29
N LEU A 506 28.76 16.86 30.99
CA LEU A 506 27.49 17.30 30.44
C LEU A 506 27.27 16.62 29.08
N ARG A 507 26.36 15.64 29.02
CA ARG A 507 25.98 14.98 27.78
C ARG A 507 25.03 15.89 26.99
N PRO A 508 25.30 16.20 25.72
CA PRO A 508 24.56 17.22 25.00
C PRO A 508 23.12 16.81 24.63
N ALA A 509 22.27 17.82 24.41
CA ALA A 509 20.99 17.60 23.75
C ALA A 509 21.21 17.01 22.34
N GLY A 510 20.27 16.17 21.90
CA GLY A 510 20.37 15.45 20.61
C GLY A 510 21.06 14.09 20.68
N SER A 511 21.79 13.78 21.77
CA SER A 511 22.32 12.43 22.02
C SER A 511 21.20 11.39 21.97
N ARG A 512 21.52 10.20 21.44
CA ARG A 512 20.54 9.12 21.31
C ARG A 512 20.32 8.49 22.68
N LEU A 513 19.08 8.07 22.94
CA LEU A 513 18.74 7.16 24.03
C LEU A 513 18.16 5.89 23.40
N VAL A 514 18.77 4.74 23.71
CA VAL A 514 18.37 3.44 23.19
C VAL A 514 18.04 2.53 24.37
N PHE A 515 16.81 2.04 24.43
CA PHE A 515 16.40 1.10 25.45
C PHE A 515 16.99 -0.29 25.16
N LEU A 516 17.68 -0.87 26.14
CA LEU A 516 18.36 -2.16 25.97
C LEU A 516 17.41 -3.30 26.32
N ASN A 517 16.82 -3.89 25.29
CA ASN A 517 15.94 -5.05 25.39
C ASN A 517 16.22 -6.03 24.23
N THR A 518 15.35 -7.03 24.05
CA THR A 518 15.49 -8.07 23.01
C THR A 518 15.45 -7.55 21.57
N ALA A 519 15.05 -6.29 21.33
CA ALA A 519 15.06 -5.68 20.00
C ALA A 519 16.45 -5.12 19.60
N VAL A 520 17.39 -5.04 20.54
CA VAL A 520 18.78 -4.68 20.27
C VAL A 520 19.58 -5.97 20.10
N VAL A 521 20.35 -6.09 19.02
CA VAL A 521 21.04 -7.34 18.67
C VAL A 521 22.53 -7.11 18.43
N GLN A 522 23.36 -8.11 18.70
CA GLN A 522 24.77 -8.08 18.29
C GLN A 522 24.93 -8.75 16.92
N PRO A 523 25.71 -8.19 15.98
CA PRO A 523 26.08 -8.91 14.76
C PRO A 523 27.07 -10.04 15.09
N GLN A 524 27.16 -11.01 14.19
CA GLN A 524 28.16 -12.07 14.27
C GLN A 524 29.47 -11.57 13.66
N ILE A 525 30.48 -11.36 14.50
CA ILE A 525 31.82 -11.00 14.07
C ILE A 525 32.85 -11.87 14.78
N GLU A 526 33.94 -12.19 14.08
CA GLU A 526 35.08 -12.87 14.69
C GLU A 526 35.91 -11.87 15.50
N LEU A 527 36.64 -12.36 16.51
CA LEU A 527 37.48 -11.50 17.35
C LEU A 527 38.53 -10.72 16.53
N ALA A 528 39.06 -11.35 15.47
CA ALA A 528 40.03 -10.72 14.56
C ALA A 528 39.43 -9.57 13.72
N GLU A 529 38.11 -9.54 13.56
CA GLU A 529 37.41 -8.51 12.77
C GLU A 529 36.99 -7.30 13.63
N ALA A 530 36.95 -7.46 14.95
CA ALA A 530 36.25 -6.53 15.84
C ALA A 530 36.84 -5.12 15.93
N LYS A 531 38.11 -4.93 15.54
CA LYS A 531 38.79 -3.62 15.46
C LYS A 531 39.06 -3.15 14.03
N LEU A 532 38.55 -3.86 13.03
CA LEU A 532 38.63 -3.45 11.62
C LEU A 532 37.58 -2.39 11.30
N ASP A 533 37.86 -1.58 10.27
CA ASP A 533 36.86 -0.70 9.67
C ASP A 533 35.89 -1.56 8.84
N LEU A 534 34.66 -1.70 9.33
CA LEU A 534 33.60 -2.47 8.69
C LEU A 534 32.49 -1.54 8.20
N ILE A 535 31.82 -1.92 7.12
CA ILE A 535 30.62 -1.23 6.63
C ILE A 535 29.40 -2.12 6.88
N TRP A 536 28.49 -1.64 7.70
CA TRP A 536 27.20 -2.27 7.96
C TRP A 536 26.16 -1.75 7.00
N ARG A 537 25.58 -2.63 6.19
CA ARG A 537 24.50 -2.30 5.27
C ARG A 537 23.20 -2.91 5.75
N ILE A 538 22.19 -2.08 6.05
CA ILE A 538 20.98 -2.50 6.77
C ILE A 538 19.74 -1.96 6.06
N GLY A 539 18.76 -2.83 5.80
CA GLY A 539 17.52 -2.46 5.12
C GLY A 539 16.45 -3.56 5.16
N PRO A 540 15.28 -3.35 4.53
CA PRO A 540 14.18 -4.33 4.52
C PRO A 540 14.63 -5.68 3.96
N ALA A 541 14.42 -6.76 4.71
CA ALA A 541 14.89 -8.10 4.31
C ALA A 541 14.23 -8.63 3.03
N GLN A 542 13.05 -8.12 2.70
CA GLN A 542 12.29 -8.45 1.49
C GLN A 542 12.80 -7.77 0.21
N TYR A 543 13.77 -6.87 0.32
CA TYR A 543 14.36 -6.17 -0.81
C TYR A 543 15.80 -6.61 -1.02
N ASP A 544 16.21 -6.76 -2.27
CA ASP A 544 17.64 -6.78 -2.62
C ASP A 544 18.32 -5.46 -2.23
N LEU A 545 19.65 -5.51 -2.11
CA LEU A 545 20.48 -4.36 -1.74
C LEU A 545 20.26 -3.16 -2.69
N ASN A 546 19.45 -2.21 -2.24
CA ASN A 546 19.00 -1.07 -3.04
C ASN A 546 19.00 0.24 -2.22
N ARG A 547 18.30 1.27 -2.71
CA ARG A 547 18.21 2.59 -2.06
C ARG A 547 17.51 2.61 -0.70
N ALA A 548 16.76 1.56 -0.35
CA ALA A 548 16.11 1.41 0.96
C ALA A 548 17.08 0.94 2.06
N HIS A 549 18.33 0.63 1.71
CA HIS A 549 19.37 0.26 2.66
C HIS A 549 20.20 1.47 3.08
N VAL A 550 20.57 1.53 4.35
CA VAL A 550 21.58 2.47 4.88
C VAL A 550 22.93 1.76 4.95
N SER A 551 24.03 2.49 4.70
CA SER A 551 25.40 1.99 4.87
C SER A 551 26.08 2.84 5.93
N ILE A 552 26.65 2.17 6.95
CA ILE A 552 27.23 2.82 8.13
C ILE A 552 28.63 2.25 8.34
N PRO A 553 29.70 3.04 8.12
CA PRO A 553 31.04 2.63 8.51
C PRO A 553 31.14 2.62 10.04
N HIS A 554 31.78 1.60 10.59
CA HIS A 554 31.98 1.44 12.03
C HIS A 554 33.27 0.70 12.32
N ARG A 555 34.04 1.21 13.29
CA ARG A 555 35.20 0.54 13.85
C ARG A 555 34.93 0.21 15.31
N GLY A 556 34.78 -1.08 15.61
CA GLY A 556 34.50 -1.53 16.96
C GLY A 556 35.66 -1.29 17.93
N GLN A 557 35.32 -1.08 19.21
CA GLN A 557 36.31 -0.88 20.27
C GLN A 557 36.48 -2.11 21.16
N MET A 558 35.58 -3.08 21.09
CA MET A 558 35.53 -4.28 21.94
C MET A 558 35.37 -3.95 23.44
N LEU A 559 34.52 -2.97 23.79
CA LEU A 559 34.40 -2.49 25.17
C LEU A 559 33.91 -3.57 26.17
N GLY A 560 33.23 -4.62 25.72
CA GLY A 560 32.87 -5.76 26.57
C GLY A 560 34.07 -6.60 27.06
N LEU A 561 35.22 -6.46 26.41
CA LEU A 561 36.50 -7.06 26.84
C LEU A 561 37.36 -6.11 27.69
N ARG A 562 36.96 -4.84 27.86
CA ARG A 562 37.73 -3.84 28.62
C ARG A 562 37.62 -4.14 30.13
N PRO A 563 38.73 -4.41 30.85
CA PRO A 563 38.69 -4.52 32.31
C PRO A 563 38.17 -3.23 32.96
N TYR A 564 37.41 -3.38 34.04
CA TYR A 564 36.93 -2.25 34.83
C TYR A 564 38.08 -1.53 35.52
N ALA A 565 37.91 -0.21 35.73
CA ALA A 565 38.85 0.56 36.53
C ALA A 565 38.85 0.01 37.96
N PRO A 566 40.02 -0.23 38.59
CA PRO A 566 40.08 -0.61 39.99
C PRO A 566 39.41 0.42 40.91
N ALA A 567 39.15 0.06 42.16
CA ALA A 567 38.48 0.93 43.13
C ALA A 567 39.33 1.18 44.37
N HIS A 568 38.94 2.19 45.15
CA HIS A 568 39.46 2.46 46.50
C HIS A 568 40.99 2.56 46.62
N ALA A 569 41.66 3.13 45.61
CA ALA A 569 43.09 3.40 45.74
C ALA A 569 43.38 4.26 46.97
N ARG A 570 44.37 3.84 47.76
CA ARG A 570 44.78 4.47 49.01
C ARG A 570 46.28 4.31 49.23
N THR A 571 46.82 5.20 50.06
CA THR A 571 48.21 5.22 50.52
C THR A 571 48.26 4.90 52.01
N VAL A 572 49.31 4.19 52.42
CA VAL A 572 49.70 4.01 53.82
C VAL A 572 51.21 4.23 53.91
N ARG A 573 51.65 5.12 54.79
CA ARG A 573 53.08 5.33 55.03
C ARG A 573 53.67 4.15 55.81
N VAL A 574 54.80 3.62 55.34
CA VAL A 574 55.52 2.50 55.95
C VAL A 574 56.98 2.91 56.13
N GLY A 575 57.33 3.48 57.29
CA GLY A 575 58.63 4.13 57.48
C GLY A 575 58.77 5.36 56.57
N ASP A 576 59.78 5.34 55.68
CA ASP A 576 60.01 6.36 54.66
C ASP A 576 59.45 5.98 53.27
N ASP A 577 58.83 4.81 53.15
CA ASP A 577 58.17 4.34 51.94
C ASP A 577 56.65 4.61 51.99
N ILE A 578 56.00 4.53 50.82
CA ILE A 578 54.55 4.67 50.68
C ILE A 578 53.99 3.38 50.07
N LEU A 579 53.14 2.66 50.80
CA LEU A 579 52.38 1.54 50.26
C LEU A 579 51.12 2.06 49.57
N ILE A 580 51.05 1.88 48.26
CA ILE A 580 49.86 2.17 47.46
C ILE A 580 49.08 0.85 47.31
N SER A 581 47.78 0.84 47.60
CA SER A 581 46.92 -0.34 47.44
C SER A 581 45.56 0.04 46.84
N TRP A 582 44.93 -0.90 46.14
CA TRP A 582 43.60 -0.74 45.53
C TRP A 582 42.80 -2.05 45.60
N ILE A 583 41.54 -2.01 45.19
CA ILE A 583 40.64 -3.16 45.14
C ILE A 583 40.35 -3.52 43.68
N ARG A 584 40.54 -4.79 43.32
CA ARG A 584 40.20 -5.35 42.00
C ARG A 584 38.69 -5.24 41.74
N ARG A 585 38.30 -4.88 40.52
CA ARG A 585 36.93 -4.99 40.03
C ARG A 585 36.91 -6.03 38.91
N THR A 586 35.87 -6.86 38.88
CA THR A 586 35.68 -7.84 37.81
C THR A 586 34.44 -7.51 36.99
N ARG A 587 34.51 -7.79 35.68
CA ARG A 587 33.39 -7.62 34.74
C ARG A 587 32.57 -8.89 34.54
N ILE A 588 33.06 -10.04 35.02
CA ILE A 588 32.42 -11.35 34.84
C ILE A 588 32.09 -11.89 36.23
N ASP A 589 30.80 -12.18 36.47
CA ASP A 589 30.28 -12.83 37.68
C ASP A 589 30.69 -12.17 39.00
N GLY A 590 30.82 -10.84 39.01
CA GLY A 590 31.26 -10.05 40.16
C GLY A 590 30.20 -9.73 41.22
N ASP A 591 28.93 -10.01 40.94
CA ASP A 591 27.79 -9.57 41.77
C ASP A 591 27.36 -10.61 42.83
N SER A 592 28.02 -11.77 42.89
CA SER A 592 27.69 -12.84 43.85
C SER A 592 28.20 -12.50 45.26
N TRP A 593 27.31 -12.63 46.25
CA TRP A 593 27.63 -12.45 47.68
C TRP A 593 27.99 -13.76 48.39
N ASP A 594 27.82 -14.90 47.72
CA ASP A 594 28.05 -16.23 48.29
C ASP A 594 29.53 -16.67 48.23
N VAL A 595 30.35 -15.95 47.46
CA VAL A 595 31.78 -16.25 47.26
C VAL A 595 32.66 -15.33 48.10
N ALA A 596 33.75 -15.87 48.65
CA ALA A 596 34.68 -15.12 49.49
C ALA A 596 35.48 -14.06 48.72
N GLU A 597 35.70 -14.29 47.42
CA GLU A 597 36.42 -13.38 46.55
C GLU A 597 35.79 -13.39 45.14
N VAL A 598 35.68 -12.22 44.52
CA VAL A 598 35.10 -12.09 43.17
C VAL A 598 36.01 -12.76 42.12
N PRO A 599 35.46 -13.45 41.11
CA PRO A 599 36.26 -14.06 40.05
C PRO A 599 37.17 -13.05 39.34
N LEU A 600 38.35 -13.48 38.89
CA LEU A 600 39.31 -12.58 38.22
C LEU A 600 38.76 -12.04 36.88
N GLY A 601 38.06 -12.88 36.10
CA GLY A 601 37.48 -12.50 34.81
C GLY A 601 38.49 -12.27 33.66
N GLU A 602 39.79 -12.35 33.95
CA GLU A 602 40.91 -12.22 33.00
C GLU A 602 41.89 -13.41 33.19
N ASP A 603 42.76 -13.67 32.22
CA ASP A 603 43.71 -14.80 32.28
C ASP A 603 44.74 -14.67 33.42
N VAL A 604 45.16 -13.44 33.71
CA VAL A 604 46.17 -13.13 34.73
C VAL A 604 45.82 -11.84 35.46
N GLU A 605 46.08 -11.80 36.77
CA GLU A 605 45.97 -10.57 37.54
C GLU A 605 47.22 -9.72 37.30
N THR A 606 47.02 -8.58 36.63
CA THR A 606 48.11 -7.69 36.26
C THR A 606 47.60 -6.26 36.15
N TYR A 607 48.37 -5.31 36.67
CA TYR A 607 48.05 -3.90 36.65
C TYR A 607 49.19 -3.07 36.05
N ILE A 608 48.84 -1.92 35.47
CA ILE A 608 49.75 -0.81 35.25
C ILE A 608 49.40 0.32 36.22
N LEU A 609 50.37 0.74 37.03
CA LEU A 609 50.30 1.90 37.91
C LEU A 609 51.18 3.00 37.33
N GLU A 610 50.58 4.15 37.06
CA GLU A 610 51.28 5.38 36.68
C GLU A 610 51.24 6.37 37.84
N ILE A 611 52.39 6.93 38.22
CA ILE A 611 52.53 8.00 39.20
C ILE A 611 52.76 9.29 38.43
N MET A 612 51.92 10.28 38.70
CA MET A 612 51.84 11.54 37.97
C MET A 612 52.05 12.72 38.92
N ASN A 613 52.72 13.76 38.43
CA ASN A 613 52.73 15.09 39.04
C ASN A 613 51.98 16.06 38.14
N GLY A 614 50.76 16.43 38.53
CA GLY A 614 49.82 17.09 37.64
C GLY A 614 49.54 16.23 36.41
N THR A 615 49.87 16.75 35.22
CA THR A 615 49.73 16.03 33.94
C THR A 615 50.98 15.28 33.51
N THR A 616 52.09 15.40 34.25
CA THR A 616 53.38 14.80 33.89
C THR A 616 53.50 13.39 34.47
N LEU A 617 53.76 12.41 33.60
CA LEU A 617 54.08 11.04 34.01
C LEU A 617 55.50 11.00 34.59
N LEU A 618 55.63 10.62 35.86
CA LEU A 618 56.91 10.43 36.53
C LEU A 618 57.37 8.98 36.45
N ARG A 619 56.44 8.04 36.67
CA ARG A 619 56.77 6.61 36.73
C ARG A 619 55.62 5.76 36.25
N ALA A 620 55.92 4.67 35.54
CA ALA A 620 54.97 3.63 35.16
C ALA A 620 55.50 2.26 35.61
N VAL A 621 54.70 1.53 36.38
CA VAL A 621 55.10 0.25 36.99
C VAL A 621 54.05 -0.82 36.69
N LYS A 622 54.51 -2.00 36.30
CA LYS A 622 53.65 -3.18 36.15
C LYS A 622 53.69 -4.00 37.44
N THR A 623 52.52 -4.34 37.98
CA THR A 623 52.39 -5.17 39.19
C THR A 623 51.48 -6.37 38.92
N ASN A 624 51.70 -7.47 39.65
CA ASN A 624 50.86 -8.67 39.61
C ASN A 624 50.05 -8.87 40.90
N SER A 625 50.05 -7.85 41.76
CA SER A 625 49.27 -7.74 43.00
C SER A 625 48.57 -6.38 43.01
N PRO A 626 47.45 -6.23 43.75
CA PRO A 626 46.72 -4.97 43.87
C PRO A 626 47.38 -3.97 44.85
N ASP A 627 48.72 -4.00 44.90
CA ASP A 627 49.55 -3.14 45.72
C ASP A 627 50.89 -2.83 45.04
N TYR A 628 51.51 -1.75 45.50
CA TYR A 628 52.85 -1.33 45.12
C TYR A 628 53.51 -0.57 46.27
N LEU A 629 54.68 -1.04 46.71
CA LEU A 629 55.51 -0.32 47.66
C LEU A 629 56.38 0.70 46.92
N TYR A 630 56.00 1.97 47.01
CA TYR A 630 56.73 3.09 46.45
C TYR A 630 57.86 3.49 47.41
N ARG A 631 59.09 3.09 47.05
CA ARG A 631 60.24 3.22 47.93
C ARG A 631 60.71 4.66 48.03
N SER A 632 61.21 5.05 49.19
CA SER A 632 61.84 6.35 49.49
C SER A 632 62.86 6.79 48.42
N ALA A 633 63.68 5.88 47.89
CA ALA A 633 64.63 6.17 46.82
C ALA A 633 63.93 6.56 45.49
N ASP A 634 62.84 5.89 45.15
CA ASP A 634 62.04 6.19 43.96
C ASP A 634 61.26 7.50 44.15
N ILE A 635 60.72 7.76 45.36
CA ILE A 635 60.08 9.03 45.72
C ILE A 635 61.07 10.20 45.57
N ALA A 636 62.29 10.05 46.09
CA ALA A 636 63.33 11.07 45.98
C ALA A 636 63.74 11.32 44.53
N SER A 637 63.81 10.28 43.69
CA SER A 637 64.10 10.42 42.26
C SER A 637 62.98 11.16 41.51
N ASP A 638 61.72 10.89 41.86
CA ASP A 638 60.57 11.38 41.11
C ASP A 638 60.12 12.78 41.54
N PHE A 639 60.21 13.09 42.85
CA PHE A 639 59.72 14.35 43.44
C PHE A 639 60.82 15.22 44.07
N GLY A 640 62.03 14.70 44.30
CA GLY A 640 63.13 15.40 45.00
C GLY A 640 62.92 15.56 46.51
N THR A 641 61.70 15.87 46.94
CA THR A 641 61.24 15.89 48.33
C THR A 641 60.04 14.99 48.50
N PHE A 642 59.75 14.58 49.74
CA PHE A 642 58.58 13.75 50.03
C PHE A 642 57.28 14.50 49.69
N PRO A 643 56.41 13.98 48.80
CA PRO A 643 55.21 14.69 48.34
C PRO A 643 54.08 14.62 49.38
N GLU A 644 53.32 15.71 49.53
CA GLU A 644 52.07 15.71 50.33
C GLU A 644 50.92 15.01 49.61
N ALA A 645 50.91 15.06 48.27
CA ALA A 645 49.97 14.37 47.42
C ALA A 645 50.53 14.13 46.01
N PHE A 646 50.01 13.11 45.33
CA PHE A 646 50.31 12.84 43.92
C PHE A 646 49.13 12.15 43.24
N THR A 647 49.06 12.22 41.91
CA THR A 647 48.01 11.56 41.14
C THR A 647 48.48 10.16 40.73
N VAL A 648 47.63 9.16 40.91
CA VAL A 648 47.85 7.82 40.34
C VAL A 648 46.86 7.54 39.22
N ARG A 649 47.31 6.82 38.19
CA ARG A 649 46.44 6.13 37.23
C ARG A 649 46.67 4.64 37.32
N ILE A 650 45.63 3.88 37.61
CA ILE A 650 45.73 2.42 37.79
C ILE A 650 44.76 1.76 36.82
N ALA A 651 45.24 0.80 36.03
CA ALA A 651 44.39 -0.01 35.16
C ALA A 651 44.80 -1.48 35.22
N GLN A 652 43.80 -2.37 35.26
CA GLN A 652 44.02 -3.80 35.06
C GLN A 652 44.31 -4.07 33.58
N ILE A 653 45.18 -5.04 33.29
CA ILE A 653 45.58 -5.42 31.93
C ILE A 653 44.92 -6.74 31.56
N SER A 654 44.22 -6.74 30.42
CA SER A 654 43.75 -7.94 29.73
C SER A 654 44.76 -8.36 28.66
N LEU A 655 44.99 -9.66 28.48
CA LEU A 655 45.82 -10.16 27.39
C LEU A 655 45.16 -9.96 26.01
N VAL A 656 43.83 -9.86 25.96
CA VAL A 656 43.07 -9.70 24.71
C VAL A 656 42.80 -8.23 24.41
N TYR A 657 42.29 -7.47 25.40
CA TYR A 657 41.95 -6.06 25.20
C TYR A 657 43.16 -5.13 25.33
N GLY A 658 44.13 -5.50 26.17
CA GLY A 658 45.21 -4.64 26.63
C GLY A 658 44.83 -3.88 27.90
N ARG A 659 45.26 -2.62 28.00
CA ARG A 659 45.02 -1.77 29.17
C ARG A 659 43.52 -1.47 29.33
N GLY A 660 42.97 -1.76 30.50
CA GLY A 660 41.59 -1.45 30.87
C GLY A 660 41.34 0.02 31.19
N ALA A 661 40.17 0.30 31.76
CA ALA A 661 39.82 1.65 32.20
C ALA A 661 40.74 2.11 33.36
N ASN A 662 41.12 3.39 33.36
CA ASN A 662 41.95 3.96 34.41
C ASN A 662 41.09 4.40 35.60
N LEU A 663 41.49 3.99 36.80
CA LEU A 663 41.20 4.74 38.01
C LEU A 663 42.20 5.90 38.08
N GLU A 664 41.72 7.14 38.00
CA GLU A 664 42.54 8.34 38.26
C GLU A 664 42.18 8.92 39.63
N ARG A 665 43.18 9.07 40.51
CA ARG A 665 42.94 9.57 41.86
C ARG A 665 44.14 10.35 42.39
N ILE A 666 43.87 11.49 43.04
CA ILE A 666 44.87 12.18 43.87
C ILE A 666 44.90 11.46 45.22
N LEU A 667 46.08 10.95 45.59
CA LEU A 667 46.33 10.32 46.87
C LEU A 667 47.12 11.28 47.76
N HIS A 668 46.63 11.46 48.98
CA HIS A 668 47.30 12.24 50.03
C HIS A 668 48.11 11.29 50.91
N VAL A 669 49.33 11.67 51.25
CA VAL A 669 50.31 10.78 51.91
C VAL A 669 50.34 10.96 53.42
#